data_AF-A0A520FJP0-F1
#
_entry.id   AF-A0A520FJP0-F1
#
_cell.length_a   1.000
_cell.length_b   1.000
_cell.length_c   1.000
_cell.angle_alpha   90.00
_cell.angle_beta   90.00
_cell.angle_gamma   90.00
#
_symmetry.space_group_name_H-M   'P 1'
#
loop_
_entity.id
_entity.type
_entity.pdbx_description
1 polymer ?
#
loop_
_entity_poly.entity_id
_entity_poly.type
_entity_poly.pdbx_seq_one_letter_code
_entity_poly.pdbx_strand_id
1 'polypeptide(L)'
;MLNHAARYRARTVSGLHRQETHSDESATQHTLSITGAERTYIGDSHVWLWYRGTGVGPYPCMSALQALEYVTEELIKVGIPATRLVQILLEDADNLAMPALALAILVRHLQDSEDALDPFLVEPGVWELEFTRAVHEHPGIGLTAQTAELGHPERRGWSLREVSMMLTLHAEGDRIEDLKRLGEQLLANAVAQAGDDTTPGAQQHLAAVKNWAAALDRKAYELQDEGGQILIQQTPDPDVEEVLGKTNADLRRVGDATGLVVRHAHVRDNGGRAPDTTDQVLAADIAIAKDLLANPPQAGFGVATDGPVAVAASAIELHLTGRARVTDADLQWAARVLLEVASEYVENPTDGYADTLFPQGADRSAGRALPYLLLPTACDLRRALDMDSIEGVQSLVALSGAIASRASSEARLAYARALDAIWEEPCNQDHLDRRCHHRIAMDLVQDSILESTLGPWDSEARHRPTVRLDPPTFAALDAVDGASIRIRLLTPALRATGSASITTAACCKDEAQQAVDVLLAAHQRAMSAYKRGYHHSQSDSLVAARAALWQAIDSRDEPVLDYVARYLDNSNLLSEALQAITLAGQERATSSEHARRLWPRIMDLVLDPAEATPGMFAERTWGDYAESALIPNPSATSHYLTSEMTGEPYAWRDLLSWTPQVERWLGAITCSRMSIDSLVIAVNELDTPAQVETGLNWIERVVEHSGNRCAATFTLPEWLRERRPDLTTEDQTRRWQRVVDLLVVAGDRRVADLAD
;
A
#
# COMPACT_ATOMS: atom_id res chain seq x y z
N MET A 1 2.33 28.37 -15.20
CA MET A 1 2.34 26.89 -15.07
C MET A 1 1.07 26.37 -14.42
N LEU A 2 0.75 26.78 -13.18
CA LEU A 2 -0.42 26.30 -12.42
C LEU A 2 -1.76 26.55 -13.13
N ASN A 3 -2.01 27.76 -13.66
CA ASN A 3 -3.22 28.06 -14.44
C ASN A 3 -3.41 27.09 -15.63
N HIS A 4 -2.32 26.71 -16.31
CA HIS A 4 -2.37 25.76 -17.43
C HIS A 4 -2.69 24.34 -16.94
N ALA A 5 -2.04 23.89 -15.86
CA ALA A 5 -2.26 22.57 -15.28
C ALA A 5 -3.69 22.39 -14.78
N ALA A 6 -4.24 23.38 -14.06
CA ALA A 6 -5.61 23.35 -13.54
C ALA A 6 -6.63 23.29 -14.69
N ARG A 7 -6.46 24.11 -15.73
CA ARG A 7 -7.31 24.07 -16.95
C ARG A 7 -7.24 22.72 -17.65
N TYR A 8 -6.06 22.11 -17.77
CA TYR A 8 -5.91 20.80 -18.39
C TYR A 8 -6.62 19.71 -17.59
N ARG A 9 -6.49 19.72 -16.26
CA ARG A 9 -7.18 18.80 -15.36
C ARG A 9 -8.69 18.93 -15.50
N ALA A 10 -9.23 20.15 -15.38
CA ALA A 10 -10.66 20.42 -15.53
C ALA A 10 -11.20 19.85 -16.86
N ARG A 11 -10.51 20.12 -17.98
CA ARG A 11 -10.88 19.57 -19.30
C ARG A 11 -10.84 18.04 -19.36
N THR A 12 -9.85 17.42 -18.73
CA THR A 12 -9.66 15.96 -18.76
C THR A 12 -10.77 15.26 -17.98
N VAL A 13 -11.11 15.78 -16.80
CA VAL A 13 -12.20 15.24 -15.96
C VAL A 13 -13.55 15.39 -16.68
N SER A 14 -13.85 16.56 -17.24
CA SER A 14 -15.06 16.77 -18.05
C SER A 14 -15.10 15.88 -19.31
N GLY A 15 -13.94 15.50 -19.86
CA GLY A 15 -13.84 14.57 -20.98
C GLY A 15 -14.11 13.10 -20.60
N LEU A 16 -13.71 12.69 -19.40
CA LEU A 16 -13.93 11.35 -18.86
C LEU A 16 -15.40 11.12 -18.46
N HIS A 17 -16.09 12.14 -17.94
CA HIS A 17 -17.50 12.05 -17.53
C HIS A 17 -18.50 12.11 -18.70
N ARG A 18 -18.04 12.24 -19.96
CA ARG A 18 -18.93 12.35 -21.13
C ARG A 18 -19.61 11.01 -21.50
N GLN A 19 -19.28 9.90 -20.83
CA GLN A 19 -19.96 8.60 -20.99
C GLN A 19 -21.13 8.38 -20.02
N GLU A 20 -21.29 9.19 -18.97
CA GLU A 20 -22.42 9.12 -18.03
C GLU A 20 -23.02 10.52 -17.88
N THR A 21 -24.22 10.71 -18.47
CA THR A 21 -25.16 11.85 -18.32
C THR A 21 -24.62 13.22 -17.87
N HIS A 22 -24.66 14.20 -18.80
CA HIS A 22 -24.61 15.66 -18.59
C HIS A 22 -24.01 16.14 -17.25
N SER A 23 -22.68 16.28 -17.17
CA SER A 23 -22.03 17.09 -16.13
C SER A 23 -21.68 18.48 -16.65
N ASP A 24 -22.09 19.48 -15.86
CA ASP A 24 -21.96 20.91 -16.11
C ASP A 24 -20.49 21.36 -16.21
N GLU A 25 -20.20 22.24 -17.17
CA GLU A 25 -18.95 23.02 -17.20
C GLU A 25 -18.77 23.93 -15.96
N SER A 26 -19.81 24.11 -15.14
CA SER A 26 -19.82 24.90 -13.90
C SER A 26 -19.04 24.27 -12.74
N ALA A 27 -18.91 22.94 -12.67
CA ALA A 27 -18.33 22.25 -11.52
C ALA A 27 -16.80 22.42 -11.35
N THR A 28 -16.13 23.08 -12.29
CA THR A 28 -14.66 23.33 -12.26
C THR A 28 -14.31 24.82 -12.30
N GLN A 29 -15.31 25.68 -12.21
CA GLN A 29 -15.17 27.15 -12.19
C GLN A 29 -15.82 27.68 -10.92
N HIS A 30 -15.02 28.37 -10.10
CA HIS A 30 -15.47 28.93 -8.83
C HIS A 30 -15.32 30.45 -8.87
N THR A 31 -16.41 31.17 -8.72
CA THR A 31 -16.38 32.64 -8.57
C THR A 31 -16.24 32.98 -7.10
N LEU A 32 -15.14 33.62 -6.73
CA LEU A 32 -14.83 34.01 -5.35
C LEU A 32 -14.47 35.50 -5.28
N SER A 33 -14.85 36.16 -4.20
CA SER A 33 -14.55 37.58 -3.92
C SER A 33 -13.44 37.80 -2.89
N ILE A 34 -12.53 36.83 -2.76
CA ILE A 34 -11.46 36.83 -1.74
C ILE A 34 -10.41 37.95 -1.88
N THR A 35 -10.34 38.61 -3.04
CA THR A 35 -9.47 39.79 -3.27
C THR A 35 -10.22 41.12 -3.21
N GLY A 36 -11.48 41.12 -2.74
CA GLY A 36 -12.36 42.29 -2.75
C GLY A 36 -13.05 42.57 -4.10
N ALA A 37 -12.88 41.69 -5.08
CA ALA A 37 -13.57 41.71 -6.37
C ALA A 37 -13.86 40.28 -6.81
N GLU A 38 -15.00 40.05 -7.46
CA GLU A 38 -15.37 38.75 -8.03
C GLU A 38 -14.35 38.32 -9.08
N ARG A 39 -13.77 37.13 -8.89
CA ARG A 39 -12.85 36.50 -9.84
C ARG A 39 -13.19 35.02 -9.99
N THR A 40 -13.06 34.52 -11.22
CA THR A 40 -13.26 33.10 -11.51
C THR A 40 -11.94 32.34 -11.42
N TYR A 41 -11.89 31.35 -10.54
CA TYR A 41 -10.79 30.43 -10.36
C TYR A 41 -11.12 29.07 -10.95
N ILE A 42 -10.15 28.45 -11.61
CA ILE A 42 -10.31 27.16 -12.29
C ILE A 42 -9.67 26.05 -11.46
N GLY A 43 -10.40 24.95 -11.28
CA GLY A 43 -9.93 23.76 -10.61
C GLY A 43 -11.07 22.97 -9.97
N ASP A 44 -10.78 21.74 -9.57
CA ASP A 44 -11.64 20.93 -8.71
C ASP A 44 -11.04 20.87 -7.29
N SER A 45 -11.67 20.10 -6.41
CA SER A 45 -11.19 19.87 -5.03
C SER A 45 -9.76 19.31 -4.97
N HIS A 46 -9.32 18.54 -5.97
CA HIS A 46 -7.93 18.07 -6.00
C HIS A 46 -6.95 19.19 -6.32
N VAL A 47 -7.31 20.17 -7.15
CA VAL A 47 -6.46 21.37 -7.39
C VAL A 47 -6.28 22.16 -6.09
N TRP A 48 -7.35 22.29 -5.29
CA TRP A 48 -7.28 22.90 -3.95
C TRP A 48 -6.27 22.17 -3.03
N LEU A 49 -6.17 20.85 -3.16
CA LEU A 49 -5.27 20.00 -2.38
C LEU A 49 -3.80 19.99 -2.87
N TRP A 50 -3.47 20.61 -4.01
CA TRP A 50 -2.13 20.45 -4.59
C TRP A 50 -0.99 20.95 -3.71
N TYR A 51 -1.20 22.01 -2.93
CA TYR A 51 -0.18 22.52 -2.01
C TYR A 51 0.13 21.54 -0.86
N ARG A 52 -0.80 20.61 -0.59
CA ARG A 52 -0.65 19.54 0.43
C ARG A 52 0.06 18.30 -0.10
N GLY A 53 0.12 18.14 -1.43
CA GLY A 53 0.64 16.92 -2.07
C GLY A 53 -0.27 15.70 -1.93
N THR A 54 -1.48 15.86 -1.40
CA THR A 54 -2.48 14.78 -1.19
C THR A 54 -3.51 14.68 -2.33
N GLY A 55 -3.57 15.70 -3.20
CA GLY A 55 -4.47 15.71 -4.36
C GLY A 55 -3.96 14.86 -5.53
N VAL A 56 -4.78 14.74 -6.58
CA VAL A 56 -4.38 14.13 -7.86
C VAL A 56 -4.00 15.25 -8.84
N GLY A 57 -2.82 15.17 -9.46
CA GLY A 57 -2.35 16.19 -10.38
C GLY A 57 -0.86 16.05 -10.73
N PRO A 58 -0.31 16.97 -11.53
CA PRO A 58 1.07 16.88 -11.97
C PRO A 58 2.03 17.10 -10.79
N TYR A 59 2.83 16.09 -10.44
CA TYR A 59 3.81 16.17 -9.36
C TYR A 59 4.70 17.44 -9.40
N PRO A 60 5.21 17.91 -10.57
CA PRO A 60 5.99 19.16 -10.61
C PRO A 60 5.23 20.39 -10.11
N CYS A 61 3.91 20.46 -10.30
CA CYS A 61 3.08 21.57 -9.81
C CYS A 61 2.89 21.50 -8.29
N MET A 62 2.66 20.30 -7.76
CA MET A 62 2.54 20.08 -6.31
C MET A 62 3.84 20.37 -5.58
N SER A 63 4.97 19.85 -6.08
CA SER A 63 6.29 20.13 -5.51
C SER A 63 6.63 21.63 -5.56
N ALA A 64 6.24 22.33 -6.63
CA ALA A 64 6.43 23.79 -6.72
C ALA A 64 5.59 24.56 -5.68
N LEU A 65 4.35 24.12 -5.41
CA LEU A 65 3.51 24.73 -4.37
C LEU A 65 4.04 24.47 -2.96
N GLN A 66 4.55 23.27 -2.69
CA GLN A 66 5.20 22.95 -1.41
C GLN A 66 6.49 23.75 -1.20
N ALA A 67 7.29 23.93 -2.26
CA ALA A 67 8.46 24.80 -2.22
C ALA A 67 8.06 26.26 -2.01
N LEU A 68 6.96 26.72 -2.62
CA LEU A 68 6.44 28.07 -2.44
C LEU A 68 5.90 28.29 -1.01
N GLU A 69 5.25 27.29 -0.43
CA GLU A 69 4.82 27.28 0.97
C GLU A 69 6.02 27.46 1.91
N TYR A 70 7.11 26.72 1.68
CA TYR A 70 8.36 26.85 2.43
C TYR A 70 9.01 28.22 2.26
N VAL A 71 9.15 28.71 1.01
CA VAL A 71 9.75 30.02 0.75
C VAL A 71 8.95 31.15 1.39
N THR A 72 7.61 31.08 1.34
CA THR A 72 6.74 32.05 2.01
C THR A 72 7.01 32.07 3.50
N GLU A 73 7.16 30.90 4.12
CA GLU A 73 7.49 30.80 5.54
C GLU A 73 8.84 31.46 5.88
N GLU A 74 9.87 31.24 5.06
CA GLU A 74 11.17 31.91 5.24
C GLU A 74 11.07 33.43 5.10
N LEU A 75 10.22 33.93 4.19
CA LEU A 75 9.96 35.36 4.03
C LEU A 75 9.23 35.96 5.24
N ILE A 76 8.31 35.21 5.86
CA ILE A 76 7.63 35.63 7.09
C ILE A 76 8.62 35.67 8.26
N LYS A 77 9.50 34.68 8.39
CA LYS A 77 10.54 34.63 9.42
C LYS A 77 11.49 35.84 9.38
N VAL A 78 11.73 36.42 8.20
CA VAL A 78 12.53 37.66 8.05
C VAL A 78 11.71 38.95 8.14
N GLY A 79 10.43 38.86 8.52
CA GLY A 79 9.57 39.99 8.86
C GLY A 79 8.65 40.51 7.75
N ILE A 80 8.46 39.76 6.66
CA ILE A 80 7.48 40.14 5.63
C ILE A 80 6.07 39.72 6.10
N PRO A 81 5.08 40.63 6.16
CA PRO A 81 3.73 40.29 6.59
C PRO A 81 3.05 39.23 5.70
N ALA A 82 2.40 38.24 6.31
CA ALA A 82 1.66 37.20 5.61
C ALA A 82 0.61 37.77 4.64
N THR A 83 -0.08 38.84 5.05
CA THR A 83 -1.08 39.56 4.23
C THR A 83 -0.49 40.09 2.93
N ARG A 84 0.76 40.58 2.94
CA ARG A 84 1.44 41.07 1.74
C ARG A 84 1.81 39.93 0.80
N LEU A 85 2.25 38.80 1.34
CA LEU A 85 2.61 37.63 0.54
C LEU A 85 1.37 37.02 -0.12
N VAL A 86 0.25 36.94 0.60
CA VAL A 86 -1.04 36.49 0.05
C VAL A 86 -1.50 37.37 -1.11
N GLN A 87 -1.39 38.70 -1.00
CA GLN A 87 -1.72 39.60 -2.10
C GLN A 87 -0.89 39.30 -3.37
N ILE A 88 0.41 39.02 -3.20
CA ILE A 88 1.31 38.68 -4.31
C ILE A 88 0.94 37.31 -4.90
N LEU A 89 0.63 36.31 -4.07
CA LEU A 89 0.24 34.97 -4.52
C LEU A 89 -1.06 34.97 -5.32
N LEU A 90 -1.99 35.87 -4.99
CA LEU A 90 -3.28 36.02 -5.66
C LEU A 90 -3.24 36.95 -6.88
N GLU A 91 -2.11 37.61 -7.14
CA GLU A 91 -1.91 38.46 -8.32
C GLU A 91 -1.83 37.57 -9.58
N ASP A 92 -2.69 37.83 -10.57
CA ASP A 92 -2.81 37.07 -11.84
C ASP A 92 -3.04 35.54 -11.69
N ALA A 93 -3.53 35.10 -10.53
CA ALA A 93 -3.88 33.71 -10.29
C ALA A 93 -5.32 33.39 -10.74
N ASP A 94 -5.46 32.49 -11.72
CA ASP A 94 -6.76 32.01 -12.23
C ASP A 94 -7.05 30.56 -11.81
N ASN A 95 -6.35 30.03 -10.81
CA ASN A 95 -6.43 28.62 -10.39
C ASN A 95 -6.73 28.50 -8.90
N LEU A 96 -7.45 27.44 -8.51
CA LEU A 96 -7.82 27.20 -7.12
C LEU A 96 -6.64 26.89 -6.17
N ALA A 97 -5.48 26.47 -6.68
CA ALA A 97 -4.36 26.09 -5.82
C ALA A 97 -3.71 27.29 -5.10
N MET A 98 -3.75 28.48 -5.72
CA MET A 98 -3.22 29.71 -5.11
C MET A 98 -4.09 30.23 -3.96
N PRO A 99 -5.43 30.38 -4.10
CA PRO A 99 -6.33 30.61 -2.98
C PRO A 99 -6.18 29.62 -1.84
N ALA A 100 -6.02 28.33 -2.14
CA ALA A 100 -5.83 27.30 -1.13
C ALA A 100 -4.54 27.51 -0.31
N LEU A 101 -3.42 27.76 -0.99
CA LEU A 101 -2.14 28.06 -0.33
C LEU A 101 -2.21 29.36 0.47
N ALA A 102 -2.84 30.41 -0.08
CA ALA A 102 -3.03 31.68 0.59
C ALA A 102 -3.81 31.53 1.91
N LEU A 103 -4.94 30.82 1.86
CA LEU A 103 -5.72 30.52 3.06
C LEU A 103 -4.89 29.76 4.09
N ALA A 104 -4.14 28.74 3.67
CA ALA A 104 -3.30 27.95 4.58
C ALA A 104 -2.23 28.78 5.29
N ILE A 105 -1.63 29.76 4.60
CA ILE A 105 -0.66 30.69 5.18
C ILE A 105 -1.34 31.55 6.26
N LEU A 106 -2.50 32.14 5.96
CA LEU A 106 -3.25 32.97 6.91
C LEU A 106 -3.69 32.19 8.15
N VAL A 107 -4.15 30.94 7.97
CA VAL A 107 -4.55 30.06 9.08
C VAL A 107 -3.37 29.73 10.00
N ARG A 108 -2.17 29.50 9.44
CA ARG A 108 -0.98 29.25 10.28
C ARG A 108 -0.57 30.49 11.08
N HIS A 109 -0.66 31.67 10.46
CA HIS A 109 -0.30 32.95 11.07
C HIS A 109 -1.53 33.70 11.58
N LEU A 110 -2.49 32.97 12.18
CA LEU A 110 -3.82 33.47 12.56
C LEU A 110 -3.77 34.75 13.42
N GLN A 111 -2.80 34.86 14.34
CA GLN A 111 -2.68 36.03 15.22
C GLN A 111 -2.22 37.28 14.49
N ASP A 112 -1.48 37.13 13.40
CA ASP A 112 -0.91 38.23 12.61
C ASP A 112 -1.73 38.52 11.34
N SER A 113 -2.82 37.77 11.13
CA SER A 113 -3.65 37.82 9.92
C SER A 113 -4.89 38.72 10.04
N GLU A 114 -5.09 39.37 11.18
CA GLU A 114 -6.19 40.31 11.48
C GLU A 114 -7.53 39.97 10.78
N ASP A 115 -7.99 40.80 9.85
CA ASP A 115 -9.22 40.66 9.07
C ASP A 115 -8.97 40.05 7.67
N ALA A 116 -7.73 39.68 7.34
CA ALA A 116 -7.37 39.16 6.02
C ALA A 116 -8.00 37.79 5.70
N LEU A 117 -8.48 37.07 6.72
CA LEU A 117 -9.26 35.83 6.56
C LEU A 117 -10.73 36.08 6.23
N ASP A 118 -11.28 37.25 6.56
CA ASP A 118 -12.71 37.54 6.46
C ASP A 118 -13.27 37.31 5.05
N PRO A 119 -12.58 37.72 3.96
CA PRO A 119 -13.05 37.45 2.60
C PRO A 119 -13.17 35.97 2.27
N PHE A 120 -12.40 35.08 2.91
CA PHE A 120 -12.51 33.63 2.73
C PHE A 120 -13.66 33.04 3.57
N LEU A 121 -13.88 33.57 4.78
CA LEU A 121 -14.89 33.06 5.71
C LEU A 121 -16.33 33.27 5.21
N VAL A 122 -16.55 34.26 4.34
CA VAL A 122 -17.88 34.56 3.77
C VAL A 122 -18.19 33.84 2.46
N GLU A 123 -17.28 33.01 1.95
CA GLU A 123 -17.42 32.32 0.66
C GLU A 123 -17.85 30.84 0.87
N PRO A 124 -19.11 30.46 0.57
CA PRO A 124 -19.58 29.08 0.78
C PRO A 124 -18.71 28.02 0.07
N GLY A 125 -18.26 28.32 -1.16
CA GLY A 125 -17.39 27.42 -1.92
C GLY A 125 -16.02 27.17 -1.26
N VAL A 126 -15.49 28.12 -0.49
CA VAL A 126 -14.23 27.92 0.26
C VAL A 126 -14.44 26.91 1.39
N TRP A 127 -15.59 26.96 2.09
CA TRP A 127 -15.94 25.99 3.13
C TRP A 127 -16.10 24.57 2.58
N GLU A 128 -16.70 24.41 1.40
CA GLU A 128 -16.83 23.11 0.73
C GLU A 128 -15.47 22.52 0.32
N LEU A 129 -14.60 23.36 -0.23
CA LEU A 129 -13.24 22.98 -0.61
C LEU A 129 -12.39 22.60 0.60
N GLU A 130 -12.51 23.35 1.70
CA GLU A 130 -11.83 23.05 2.97
C GLU A 130 -12.38 21.82 3.69
N PHE A 131 -13.69 21.57 3.61
CA PHE A 131 -14.28 20.32 4.07
C PHE A 131 -13.68 19.14 3.30
N THR A 132 -13.60 19.26 1.97
CA THR A 132 -12.99 18.22 1.12
C THR A 132 -11.53 18.00 1.49
N ARG A 133 -10.77 19.07 1.77
CA ARG A 133 -9.40 18.96 2.28
C ARG A 133 -9.35 18.16 3.58
N ALA A 134 -10.12 18.57 4.58
CA ALA A 134 -10.11 17.93 5.90
C ALA A 134 -10.43 16.43 5.83
N VAL A 135 -11.37 16.03 4.96
CA VAL A 135 -11.71 14.62 4.72
C VAL A 135 -10.55 13.85 4.07
N HIS A 136 -9.88 14.43 3.06
CA HIS A 136 -8.75 13.78 2.38
C HIS A 136 -7.48 13.68 3.25
N GLU A 137 -7.38 14.49 4.31
CA GLU A 137 -6.23 14.53 5.22
C GLU A 137 -6.43 13.74 6.52
N HIS A 138 -7.62 13.16 6.73
CA HIS A 138 -7.93 12.49 7.99
C HIS A 138 -6.92 11.37 8.31
N PRO A 139 -6.45 11.26 9.57
CA PRO A 139 -5.47 10.25 10.00
C PRO A 139 -6.06 8.85 9.86
N GLY A 140 -5.83 8.26 8.70
CA GLY A 140 -6.37 6.96 8.29
C GLY A 140 -6.10 6.68 6.81
N ILE A 141 -5.98 7.74 5.98
CA ILE A 141 -5.66 7.62 4.55
C ILE A 141 -4.16 7.84 4.26
N GLY A 142 -3.35 8.25 5.23
CA GLY A 142 -1.88 8.10 5.19
C GLY A 142 -1.11 8.85 4.10
N LEU A 143 -1.71 9.84 3.42
CA LEU A 143 -1.09 10.53 2.27
C LEU A 143 -0.51 11.92 2.59
N THR A 144 -0.59 12.40 3.83
CA THR A 144 -0.14 13.77 4.15
C THR A 144 1.38 13.90 4.04
N ALA A 145 1.85 14.67 3.06
CA ALA A 145 3.28 14.96 2.89
C ALA A 145 3.82 15.75 4.11
N GLN A 146 4.85 15.21 4.75
CA GLN A 146 5.58 15.91 5.81
C GLN A 146 6.47 16.97 5.18
N THR A 147 6.17 18.24 5.42
CA THR A 147 7.09 19.35 5.12
C THR A 147 7.80 19.71 6.41
N ALA A 148 9.11 19.48 6.50
CA ALA A 148 9.89 19.91 7.66
C ALA A 148 9.91 21.45 7.75
N GLU A 149 10.02 21.98 8.97
CA GLU A 149 10.40 23.38 9.28
C GLU A 149 9.37 24.52 9.02
N LEU A 150 8.07 24.19 8.86
CA LEU A 150 7.01 25.20 8.85
C LEU A 150 6.70 25.74 10.26
N GLY A 151 6.40 27.04 10.39
CA GLY A 151 5.85 27.62 11.61
C GLY A 151 4.41 27.16 11.86
N HIS A 152 4.04 26.96 13.13
CA HIS A 152 2.71 26.48 13.56
C HIS A 152 2.18 25.26 12.76
N PRO A 153 2.95 24.16 12.64
CA PRO A 153 2.58 23.01 11.80
C PRO A 153 1.29 22.32 12.26
N GLU A 154 0.93 22.44 13.55
CA GLU A 154 -0.33 21.94 14.10
C GLU A 154 -1.56 22.56 13.42
N ARG A 155 -1.48 23.83 13.01
CA ARG A 155 -2.58 24.57 12.38
C ARG A 155 -2.80 24.22 10.93
N ARG A 156 -1.82 23.54 10.32
CA ARG A 156 -1.98 22.95 8.99
C ARG A 156 -3.13 21.94 8.98
N GLY A 157 -3.46 21.31 10.12
CA GLY A 157 -4.60 20.40 10.23
C GLY A 157 -5.95 21.09 10.44
N TRP A 158 -5.98 22.36 10.87
CA TRP A 158 -7.22 23.01 11.31
C TRP A 158 -8.21 23.18 10.16
N SER A 159 -9.46 22.82 10.42
CA SER A 159 -10.62 23.13 9.59
C SER A 159 -11.04 24.59 9.77
N LEU A 160 -11.78 25.15 8.80
CA LEU A 160 -12.37 26.48 8.95
C LEU A 160 -13.30 26.59 10.16
N ARG A 161 -13.90 25.49 10.62
CA ARG A 161 -14.69 25.47 11.85
C ARG A 161 -13.81 25.72 13.09
N GLU A 162 -12.64 25.08 13.18
CA GLU A 162 -11.69 25.31 14.27
C GLU A 162 -11.09 26.71 14.20
N VAL A 163 -10.77 27.21 13.00
CA VAL A 163 -10.31 28.58 12.78
C VAL A 163 -11.35 29.59 13.25
N SER A 164 -12.61 29.44 12.81
CA SER A 164 -13.72 30.31 13.22
C SER A 164 -13.98 30.25 14.73
N MET A 165 -13.93 29.06 15.33
CA MET A 165 -14.03 28.91 16.79
C MET A 165 -12.91 29.69 17.50
N MET A 166 -11.66 29.53 17.06
CA MET A 166 -10.52 30.22 17.66
C MET A 166 -10.62 31.73 17.52
N LEU A 167 -11.01 32.24 16.34
CA LEU A 167 -11.25 33.66 16.12
C LEU A 167 -12.35 34.20 17.05
N THR A 168 -13.48 33.51 17.12
CA THR A 168 -14.64 33.91 17.92
C THR A 168 -14.36 33.93 19.43
N LEU A 169 -13.63 32.92 19.93
CA LEU A 169 -13.30 32.82 21.36
C LEU A 169 -12.27 33.88 21.80
N HIS A 170 -11.34 34.25 20.93
CA HIS A 170 -10.31 35.26 21.20
C HIS A 170 -10.72 36.69 20.81
N ALA A 171 -11.86 36.86 20.13
CA ALA A 171 -12.35 38.17 19.76
C ALA A 171 -12.69 39.04 20.98
N GLU A 172 -12.28 40.30 20.91
CA GLU A 172 -12.56 41.34 21.90
C GLU A 172 -13.23 42.54 21.24
N GLY A 173 -14.04 43.28 22.01
CA GLY A 173 -14.68 44.52 21.55
C GLY A 173 -15.57 44.32 20.31
N ASP A 174 -15.44 45.25 19.35
CA ASP A 174 -16.27 45.30 18.14
C ASP A 174 -16.09 44.06 17.24
N ARG A 175 -14.94 43.37 17.33
CA ARG A 175 -14.65 42.17 16.53
C ARG A 175 -15.64 41.03 16.76
N ILE A 176 -16.25 40.95 17.96
CA ILE A 176 -17.25 39.93 18.26
C ILE A 176 -18.48 40.09 17.36
N GLU A 177 -18.97 41.32 17.20
CA GLU A 177 -20.14 41.59 16.36
C GLU A 177 -19.78 41.58 14.86
N ASP A 178 -18.54 41.93 14.49
CA ASP A 178 -18.08 41.82 13.11
C ASP A 178 -18.00 40.35 12.65
N LEU A 179 -17.44 39.43 13.45
CA LEU A 179 -17.43 37.99 13.13
C LEU A 179 -18.84 37.45 12.96
N LYS A 180 -19.77 37.82 13.85
CA LYS A 180 -21.18 37.45 13.72
C LYS A 180 -21.77 37.94 12.40
N ARG A 181 -21.48 39.18 12.01
CA ARG A 181 -21.93 39.76 10.72
C ARG A 181 -21.35 39.00 9.52
N LEU A 182 -20.11 38.51 9.61
CA LEU A 182 -19.53 37.64 8.58
C LEU A 182 -20.29 36.32 8.47
N GLY A 183 -20.72 35.73 9.60
CA GLY A 183 -21.59 34.55 9.58
C GLY A 183 -22.94 34.82 8.89
N GLU A 184 -23.55 35.97 9.16
CA GLU A 184 -24.78 36.41 8.47
C GLU A 184 -24.54 36.63 6.97
N GLN A 185 -23.39 37.18 6.59
CA GLN A 185 -22.99 37.37 5.19
C GLN A 185 -22.72 36.05 4.47
N LEU A 186 -22.06 35.09 5.12
CA LEU A 186 -21.86 33.73 4.59
C LEU A 186 -23.19 33.07 4.23
N LEU A 187 -24.18 33.16 5.14
CA LEU A 187 -25.51 32.62 4.89
C LEU A 187 -26.22 33.34 3.74
N ALA A 188 -26.12 34.68 3.68
CA ALA A 188 -26.69 35.46 2.58
C ALA A 188 -26.08 35.09 1.22
N ASN A 189 -24.76 34.87 1.17
CA ASN A 189 -24.06 34.44 -0.03
C ASN A 189 -24.51 33.04 -0.49
N ALA A 190 -24.71 32.10 0.44
CA ALA A 190 -25.21 30.77 0.10
C ALA A 190 -26.65 30.80 -0.43
N VAL A 191 -27.54 31.62 0.16
CA VAL A 191 -28.91 31.82 -0.35
C VAL A 191 -28.89 32.39 -1.77
N ALA A 192 -28.01 33.35 -2.04
CA ALA A 192 -27.86 33.92 -3.38
C ALA A 192 -27.35 32.89 -4.41
N GLN A 193 -26.48 31.96 -3.99
CA GLN A 193 -25.94 30.90 -4.85
C GLN A 193 -26.94 29.76 -5.10
N ALA A 194 -27.76 29.39 -4.11
CA ALA A 194 -28.70 28.27 -4.21
C ALA A 194 -29.82 28.53 -5.24
N GLY A 195 -30.24 29.78 -5.42
CA GLY A 195 -31.28 30.18 -6.38
C GLY A 195 -32.69 29.74 -5.97
N ASP A 196 -32.96 28.42 -5.98
CA ASP A 196 -34.20 27.77 -5.53
C ASP A 196 -33.96 26.96 -4.25
N ASP A 197 -34.38 27.53 -3.11
CA ASP A 197 -34.22 26.98 -1.77
C ASP A 197 -35.23 25.86 -1.44
N THR A 198 -36.13 25.52 -2.36
CA THR A 198 -37.15 24.47 -2.14
C THR A 198 -36.67 23.06 -2.46
N THR A 199 -35.52 22.92 -3.14
CA THR A 199 -34.96 21.61 -3.46
C THR A 199 -34.32 20.96 -2.22
N PRO A 200 -34.41 19.63 -2.04
CA PRO A 200 -33.80 18.95 -0.91
C PRO A 200 -32.28 19.19 -0.79
N GLY A 201 -31.59 19.27 -1.92
CA GLY A 201 -30.14 19.57 -1.96
C GLY A 201 -29.83 21.01 -1.50
N ALA A 202 -30.62 21.99 -1.95
CA ALA A 202 -30.46 23.37 -1.49
C ALA A 202 -30.76 23.52 0.00
N GLN A 203 -31.80 22.84 0.52
CA GLN A 203 -32.12 22.84 1.95
C GLN A 203 -31.00 22.25 2.81
N GLN A 204 -30.39 21.14 2.36
CA GLN A 204 -29.25 20.54 3.03
C GLN A 204 -28.01 21.44 3.00
N HIS A 205 -27.69 22.02 1.83
CA HIS A 205 -26.57 22.96 1.70
C HIS A 205 -26.77 24.19 2.61
N LEU A 206 -27.95 24.80 2.62
CA LEU A 206 -28.27 25.95 3.47
C LEU A 206 -28.23 25.60 4.96
N ALA A 207 -28.68 24.41 5.35
CA ALA A 207 -28.55 23.94 6.74
C ALA A 207 -27.08 23.74 7.15
N ALA A 208 -26.24 23.21 6.26
CA ALA A 208 -24.80 23.09 6.51
C ALA A 208 -24.14 24.47 6.66
N VAL A 209 -24.47 25.43 5.79
CA VAL A 209 -23.97 26.81 5.87
C VAL A 209 -24.46 27.51 7.13
N LYS A 210 -25.70 27.28 7.57
CA LYS A 210 -26.21 27.81 8.85
C LYS A 210 -25.36 27.32 10.03
N ASN A 211 -24.94 26.06 10.01
CA ASN A 211 -24.03 25.51 11.01
C ASN A 211 -22.63 26.14 10.97
N TRP A 212 -22.09 26.41 9.76
CA TRP A 212 -20.82 27.11 9.58
C TRP A 212 -20.88 28.56 10.09
N ALA A 213 -21.94 29.27 9.74
CA ALA A 213 -22.19 30.64 10.18
C ALA A 213 -22.28 30.74 11.71
N ALA A 214 -22.91 29.76 12.36
CA ALA A 214 -22.97 29.71 13.82
C ALA A 214 -21.58 29.57 14.48
N ALA A 215 -20.53 29.11 13.77
CA ALA A 215 -19.18 29.03 14.33
C ALA A 215 -18.52 30.42 14.48
N LEU A 216 -19.11 31.44 13.86
CA LEU A 216 -18.70 32.84 13.96
C LEU A 216 -19.54 33.63 14.99
N ASP A 217 -20.48 32.97 15.69
CA ASP A 217 -21.26 33.57 16.77
C ASP A 217 -20.79 33.06 18.15
N ARG A 218 -20.25 33.96 18.96
CA ARG A 218 -19.77 33.63 20.32
C ARG A 218 -20.88 33.06 21.21
N LYS A 219 -22.14 33.43 20.97
CA LYS A 219 -23.29 32.95 21.75
C LYS A 219 -23.71 31.53 21.39
N ALA A 220 -23.21 30.99 20.27
CA ALA A 220 -23.46 29.61 19.88
C ALA A 220 -22.58 28.60 20.65
N TYR A 221 -21.64 29.07 21.49
CA TYR A 221 -20.74 28.20 22.26
C TYR A 221 -21.14 28.12 23.73
N GLU A 222 -21.19 26.90 24.26
CA GLU A 222 -21.36 26.59 25.68
C GLU A 222 -20.06 26.04 26.28
N LEU A 223 -19.85 26.35 27.56
CA LEU A 223 -18.71 25.91 28.35
C LEU A 223 -19.20 24.88 29.37
N GLN A 224 -18.69 23.65 29.29
CA GLN A 224 -18.99 22.59 30.24
C GLN A 224 -17.70 22.17 30.97
N ASP A 225 -17.76 22.05 32.30
CA ASP A 225 -16.64 21.53 33.10
C ASP A 225 -16.84 20.03 33.28
N GLU A 226 -15.99 19.25 32.60
CA GLU A 226 -15.95 17.80 32.72
C GLU A 226 -14.61 17.38 33.35
N GLY A 227 -14.63 17.13 34.66
CA GLY A 227 -13.49 16.52 35.36
C GLY A 227 -12.22 17.37 35.39
N GLY A 228 -12.34 18.71 35.40
CA GLY A 228 -11.19 19.62 35.39
C GLY A 228 -10.70 20.00 33.99
N GLN A 229 -11.46 19.64 32.95
CA GLN A 229 -11.28 20.13 31.59
C GLN A 229 -12.51 20.98 31.19
N ILE A 230 -12.27 22.12 30.56
CA ILE A 230 -13.33 22.96 30.00
C ILE A 230 -13.59 22.49 28.57
N LEU A 231 -14.71 21.82 28.36
CA LEU A 231 -15.22 21.47 27.04
C LEU A 231 -15.94 22.70 26.46
N ILE A 232 -15.50 23.15 25.28
CA ILE A 232 -16.16 24.20 24.52
C ILE A 232 -16.88 23.52 23.36
N GLN A 233 -18.21 23.60 23.35
CA GLN A 233 -19.01 22.97 22.31
C GLN A 233 -20.00 23.97 21.72
N GLN A 234 -20.17 23.90 20.40
CA GLN A 234 -21.20 24.65 19.70
C GLN A 234 -22.56 23.98 19.94
N THR A 235 -23.55 24.73 20.41
CA THR A 235 -24.92 24.27 20.60
C THR A 235 -25.58 24.03 19.24
N PRO A 236 -26.01 22.80 18.92
CA PRO A 236 -26.65 22.50 17.64
C PRO A 236 -28.00 23.22 17.52
N ASP A 237 -28.25 23.85 16.37
CA ASP A 237 -29.56 24.39 16.04
C ASP A 237 -30.54 23.23 15.74
N PRO A 238 -31.69 23.12 16.44
CA PRO A 238 -32.65 22.03 16.24
C PRO A 238 -33.14 21.88 14.79
N ASP A 239 -33.30 22.99 14.07
CA ASP A 239 -33.74 22.97 12.66
C ASP A 239 -32.65 22.37 11.76
N VAL A 240 -31.37 22.63 12.08
CA VAL A 240 -30.22 22.05 11.38
C VAL A 240 -30.12 20.55 11.67
N GLU A 241 -30.32 20.13 12.92
CA GLU A 241 -30.29 18.72 13.31
C GLU A 241 -31.44 17.93 12.66
N GLU A 242 -32.62 18.53 12.50
CA GLU A 242 -33.73 17.91 11.77
C GLU A 242 -33.40 17.65 10.29
N VAL A 243 -32.76 18.62 9.63
CA VAL A 243 -32.41 18.53 8.20
C VAL A 243 -31.21 17.61 7.96
N LEU A 244 -30.15 17.72 8.77
CA LEU A 244 -28.87 17.02 8.55
C LEU A 244 -28.74 15.72 9.35
N GLY A 245 -29.58 15.45 10.35
CA GLY A 245 -29.43 14.31 11.26
C GLY A 245 -29.36 12.95 10.56
N LYS A 246 -30.13 12.77 9.48
CA LYS A 246 -30.08 11.55 8.65
C LYS A 246 -28.75 11.40 7.92
N THR A 247 -28.28 12.47 7.26
CA THR A 247 -27.01 12.49 6.54
C THR A 247 -25.84 12.30 7.51
N ASN A 248 -25.87 12.96 8.68
CA ASN A 248 -24.87 12.80 9.73
C ASN A 248 -24.84 11.37 10.29
N ALA A 249 -26.01 10.74 10.46
CA ALA A 249 -26.08 9.33 10.86
C ALA A 249 -25.49 8.41 9.78
N ASP A 250 -25.74 8.68 8.51
CA ASP A 250 -25.17 7.91 7.39
C ASP A 250 -23.65 8.07 7.30
N LEU A 251 -23.14 9.30 7.41
CA LEU A 251 -21.70 9.59 7.44
C LEU A 251 -21.00 8.92 8.62
N ARG A 252 -21.63 8.89 9.81
CA ARG A 252 -21.10 8.13 10.96
C ARG A 252 -20.98 6.65 10.63
N ARG A 253 -21.97 6.03 9.99
CA ARG A 253 -21.89 4.63 9.56
C ARG A 253 -20.80 4.38 8.55
N VAL A 254 -20.59 5.30 7.60
CA VAL A 254 -19.44 5.23 6.67
C VAL A 254 -18.11 5.29 7.43
N GLY A 255 -18.01 6.19 8.42
CA GLY A 255 -16.86 6.31 9.30
C GLY A 255 -16.62 5.04 10.12
N ASP A 256 -17.67 4.45 10.69
CA ASP A 256 -17.61 3.20 11.43
C ASP A 256 -17.17 2.04 10.52
N ALA A 257 -17.78 1.89 9.35
CA ALA A 257 -17.41 0.86 8.37
C ALA A 257 -15.95 0.99 7.92
N THR A 258 -15.51 2.21 7.61
CA THR A 258 -14.11 2.50 7.24
C THR A 258 -13.16 2.22 8.41
N GLY A 259 -13.55 2.60 9.63
CA GLY A 259 -12.80 2.32 10.85
C GLY A 259 -12.60 0.83 11.08
N LEU A 260 -13.62 0.01 10.82
CA LEU A 260 -13.51 -1.45 10.89
C LEU A 260 -12.56 -2.00 9.81
N VAL A 261 -12.60 -1.51 8.56
CA VAL A 261 -11.67 -1.91 7.50
C VAL A 261 -10.23 -1.58 7.89
N VAL A 262 -9.97 -0.37 8.37
CA VAL A 262 -8.63 0.04 8.80
C VAL A 262 -8.13 -0.84 9.94
N ARG A 263 -8.95 -1.05 10.99
CA ARG A 263 -8.56 -1.84 12.17
C ARG A 263 -8.42 -3.33 11.89
N HIS A 264 -9.24 -3.91 11.02
CA HIS A 264 -9.30 -5.37 10.87
C HIS A 264 -8.76 -5.90 9.54
N ALA A 265 -8.69 -5.10 8.48
CA ALA A 265 -8.21 -5.52 7.16
C ALA A 265 -6.85 -4.90 6.78
N HIS A 266 -6.67 -3.58 6.88
CA HIS A 266 -5.44 -2.90 6.42
C HIS A 266 -4.20 -3.24 7.25
N VAL A 267 -4.35 -3.42 8.56
CA VAL A 267 -3.24 -3.87 9.42
C VAL A 267 -2.72 -5.27 9.05
N ARG A 268 -3.43 -5.99 8.17
CA ARG A 268 -3.09 -7.34 7.69
C ARG A 268 -2.48 -7.34 6.28
N ASP A 269 -2.12 -6.17 5.75
CA ASP A 269 -1.41 -6.06 4.48
C ASP A 269 -0.13 -6.89 4.54
N ASN A 270 0.29 -7.42 3.38
CA ASN A 270 1.45 -8.31 3.29
C ASN A 270 1.35 -9.56 4.19
N GLY A 271 0.17 -10.18 4.29
CA GLY A 271 0.01 -11.48 4.94
C GLY A 271 0.08 -11.46 6.47
N GLY A 272 -0.09 -10.27 7.08
CA GLY A 272 -0.18 -10.12 8.53
C GLY A 272 -1.35 -10.89 9.15
N ARG A 273 -1.18 -11.28 10.42
CA ARG A 273 -2.23 -11.88 11.26
C ARG A 273 -3.22 -10.81 11.73
N ALA A 274 -4.36 -11.24 12.27
CA ALA A 274 -5.25 -10.35 13.01
C ALA A 274 -4.45 -9.55 14.07
N PRO A 275 -4.67 -8.23 14.21
CA PRO A 275 -4.03 -7.45 15.26
C PRO A 275 -4.46 -7.97 16.63
N ASP A 276 -3.57 -7.93 17.60
CA ASP A 276 -3.95 -8.19 18.99
C ASP A 276 -4.92 -7.08 19.45
N THR A 277 -6.05 -7.49 20.02
CA THR A 277 -7.07 -6.60 20.56
C THR A 277 -7.67 -7.20 21.82
N THR A 278 -8.26 -6.37 22.67
CA THR A 278 -8.89 -6.86 23.91
C THR A 278 -10.27 -7.43 23.62
N ASP A 279 -10.73 -8.37 24.45
CA ASP A 279 -12.08 -8.94 24.36
C ASP A 279 -13.17 -7.84 24.33
N GLN A 280 -12.97 -6.76 25.08
CA GLN A 280 -13.92 -5.64 25.14
C GLN A 280 -13.97 -4.85 23.82
N VAL A 281 -12.81 -4.55 23.23
CA VAL A 281 -12.75 -3.82 21.95
C VAL A 281 -13.31 -4.68 20.83
N LEU A 282 -12.94 -5.96 20.78
CA LEU A 282 -13.48 -6.88 19.78
C LEU A 282 -15.00 -7.04 19.90
N ALA A 283 -15.55 -7.13 21.11
CA ALA A 283 -17.00 -7.19 21.32
C ALA A 283 -17.72 -5.91 20.86
N ALA A 284 -17.12 -4.73 21.08
CA ALA A 284 -17.66 -3.47 20.59
C ALA A 284 -17.65 -3.40 19.05
N ASP A 285 -16.54 -3.81 18.42
CA ASP A 285 -16.42 -3.85 16.96
C ASP A 285 -17.40 -4.86 16.34
N ILE A 286 -17.64 -6.01 16.98
CA ILE A 286 -18.68 -6.98 16.58
C ILE A 286 -20.07 -6.37 16.65
N ALA A 287 -20.38 -5.60 17.69
CA ALA A 287 -21.68 -4.94 17.83
C ALA A 287 -21.91 -3.91 16.70
N ILE A 288 -20.90 -3.11 16.37
CA ILE A 288 -20.92 -2.17 15.25
C ILE A 288 -21.09 -2.92 13.92
N ALA A 289 -20.33 -3.99 13.71
CA ALA A 289 -20.41 -4.79 12.49
C ALA A 289 -21.81 -5.41 12.27
N LYS A 290 -22.45 -5.88 13.35
CA LYS A 290 -23.83 -6.39 13.31
C LYS A 290 -24.83 -5.30 12.94
N ASP A 291 -24.69 -4.10 13.52
CA ASP A 291 -25.56 -2.97 13.17
C ASP A 291 -25.37 -2.55 11.70
N LEU A 292 -24.13 -2.49 11.22
CA LEU A 292 -23.83 -2.12 9.83
C LEU A 292 -24.38 -3.12 8.81
N LEU A 293 -24.35 -4.44 9.08
CA LEU A 293 -24.99 -5.42 8.20
C LEU A 293 -26.52 -5.32 8.20
N ALA A 294 -27.12 -4.98 9.35
CA ALA A 294 -28.57 -4.78 9.44
C ALA A 294 -29.01 -3.43 8.83
N ASN A 295 -28.16 -2.41 8.94
CA ASN A 295 -28.42 -1.02 8.59
C ASN A 295 -27.23 -0.43 7.79
N PRO A 296 -27.00 -0.88 6.54
CA PRO A 296 -25.84 -0.43 5.78
C PRO A 296 -25.90 1.07 5.46
N PRO A 297 -24.74 1.75 5.31
CA PRO A 297 -24.72 3.13 4.86
C PRO A 297 -25.30 3.26 3.46
N GLN A 298 -26.01 4.36 3.21
CA GLN A 298 -26.61 4.68 1.90
C GLN A 298 -25.56 5.22 0.93
N ALA A 299 -24.58 5.98 1.44
CA ALA A 299 -23.42 6.43 0.69
C ALA A 299 -22.20 5.50 0.90
N GLY A 300 -21.46 5.20 -0.16
CA GLY A 300 -20.20 4.43 -0.10
C GLY A 300 -20.25 3.11 -0.88
N PHE A 301 -19.76 3.12 -2.11
CA PHE A 301 -19.58 1.90 -2.91
C PHE A 301 -18.57 0.95 -2.24
N GLY A 302 -18.96 -0.30 -1.98
CA GLY A 302 -18.09 -1.40 -1.53
C GLY A 302 -17.71 -1.42 -0.04
N VAL A 303 -17.63 -0.26 0.63
CA VAL A 303 -17.17 -0.16 2.04
C VAL A 303 -18.16 -0.78 3.04
N ALA A 304 -19.45 -0.86 2.68
CA ALA A 304 -20.52 -1.27 3.59
C ALA A 304 -20.36 -2.71 4.12
N THR A 305 -19.86 -3.65 3.31
CA THR A 305 -19.72 -5.06 3.67
C THR A 305 -18.31 -5.45 4.11
N ASP A 306 -17.29 -4.75 3.60
CA ASP A 306 -15.89 -5.11 3.86
C ASP A 306 -15.51 -5.01 5.34
N GLY A 307 -15.96 -3.94 6.02
CA GLY A 307 -15.71 -3.73 7.45
C GLY A 307 -16.28 -4.85 8.32
N PRO A 308 -17.60 -5.12 8.26
CA PRO A 308 -18.21 -6.20 9.03
C PRO A 308 -17.61 -7.58 8.78
N VAL A 309 -17.27 -7.92 7.53
CA VAL A 309 -16.66 -9.22 7.20
C VAL A 309 -15.23 -9.30 7.74
N ALA A 310 -14.46 -8.19 7.74
CA ALA A 310 -13.14 -8.14 8.36
C ALA A 310 -13.18 -8.35 9.88
N VAL A 311 -14.21 -7.83 10.55
CA VAL A 311 -14.47 -8.09 11.98
C VAL A 311 -14.77 -9.56 12.20
N ALA A 312 -15.69 -10.14 11.41
CA ALA A 312 -16.02 -11.57 11.49
C ALA A 312 -14.76 -12.45 11.32
N ALA A 313 -13.91 -12.13 10.34
CA ALA A 313 -12.65 -12.83 10.13
C ALA A 313 -11.69 -12.72 11.34
N SER A 314 -11.62 -11.53 11.96
CA SER A 314 -10.83 -11.30 13.18
C SER A 314 -11.36 -12.08 14.38
N ALA A 315 -12.68 -12.12 14.56
CA ALA A 315 -13.32 -12.84 15.64
C ALA A 315 -13.02 -14.35 15.56
N ILE A 316 -13.13 -14.95 14.38
CA ILE A 316 -12.81 -16.37 14.15
C ILE A 316 -11.34 -16.66 14.41
N GLU A 317 -10.43 -15.90 13.78
CA GLU A 317 -8.99 -16.13 13.93
C GLU A 317 -8.53 -15.97 15.37
N LEU A 318 -8.87 -14.84 16.02
CA LEU A 318 -8.41 -14.56 17.38
C LEU A 318 -8.98 -15.55 18.40
N HIS A 319 -10.23 -15.98 18.23
CA HIS A 319 -10.84 -16.97 19.12
C HIS A 319 -10.21 -18.35 18.97
N LEU A 320 -10.11 -18.85 17.74
CA LEU A 320 -9.65 -20.21 17.48
C LEU A 320 -8.13 -20.37 17.67
N THR A 321 -7.37 -19.27 17.68
CA THR A 321 -5.95 -19.24 18.05
C THR A 321 -5.72 -18.91 19.54
N GLY A 322 -6.79 -18.75 20.33
CA GLY A 322 -6.71 -18.49 21.77
C GLY A 322 -6.20 -17.10 22.16
N ARG A 323 -6.19 -16.14 21.22
CA ARG A 323 -5.70 -14.77 21.40
C ARG A 323 -6.76 -13.81 21.93
N ALA A 324 -8.05 -14.11 21.75
CA ALA A 324 -9.17 -13.36 22.34
C ALA A 324 -10.36 -14.29 22.64
N ARG A 325 -11.26 -13.87 23.53
CA ARG A 325 -12.52 -14.58 23.79
C ARG A 325 -13.67 -13.88 23.09
N VAL A 326 -14.48 -14.68 22.40
CA VAL A 326 -15.68 -14.25 21.67
C VAL A 326 -16.82 -15.12 22.19
N THR A 327 -18.01 -14.55 22.36
CA THR A 327 -19.17 -15.32 22.84
C THR A 327 -19.62 -16.32 21.77
N ASP A 328 -20.20 -17.45 22.16
CA ASP A 328 -20.67 -18.47 21.19
C ASP A 328 -21.65 -17.89 20.15
N ALA A 329 -22.51 -16.96 20.56
CA ALA A 329 -23.46 -16.31 19.66
C ALA A 329 -22.78 -15.37 18.66
N ASP A 330 -21.76 -14.63 19.09
CA ASP A 330 -20.96 -13.77 18.21
C ASP A 330 -20.08 -14.61 17.27
N LEU A 331 -19.55 -15.73 17.75
CA LEU A 331 -18.72 -16.64 16.96
C LEU A 331 -19.56 -17.34 15.86
N GLN A 332 -20.76 -17.79 16.19
CA GLN A 332 -21.72 -18.32 15.22
C GLN A 332 -22.11 -17.28 14.17
N TRP A 333 -22.37 -16.04 14.59
CA TRP A 333 -22.63 -14.93 13.65
C TRP A 333 -21.44 -14.71 12.72
N ALA A 334 -20.23 -14.62 13.26
CA ALA A 334 -19.02 -14.39 12.47
C ALA A 334 -18.80 -15.49 11.43
N ALA A 335 -18.96 -16.76 11.82
CA ALA A 335 -18.86 -17.88 10.89
C ALA A 335 -19.91 -17.83 9.78
N ARG A 336 -21.17 -17.51 10.10
CA ARG A 336 -22.24 -17.38 9.09
C ARG A 336 -21.95 -16.29 8.07
N VAL A 337 -21.48 -15.12 8.52
CA VAL A 337 -21.08 -14.02 7.63
C VAL A 337 -20.00 -14.47 6.63
N LEU A 338 -18.99 -15.22 7.07
CA LEU A 338 -17.93 -15.73 6.18
C LEU A 338 -18.44 -16.80 5.20
N LEU A 339 -19.35 -17.67 5.66
CA LEU A 339 -19.97 -18.70 4.81
C LEU A 339 -20.92 -18.08 3.77
N GLU A 340 -21.64 -17.02 4.13
CA GLU A 340 -22.48 -16.25 3.20
C GLU A 340 -21.62 -15.63 2.09
N VAL A 341 -20.51 -14.97 2.43
CA VAL A 341 -19.56 -14.47 1.42
C VAL A 341 -19.03 -15.59 0.52
N ALA A 342 -18.67 -16.75 1.08
CA ALA A 342 -18.23 -17.88 0.27
C ALA A 342 -19.32 -18.41 -0.69
N SER A 343 -20.59 -18.36 -0.27
CA SER A 343 -21.71 -18.83 -1.09
C SER A 343 -21.92 -17.97 -2.34
N GLU A 344 -21.64 -16.66 -2.26
CA GLU A 344 -21.71 -15.76 -3.42
C GLU A 344 -20.78 -16.21 -4.55
N TYR A 345 -19.59 -16.73 -4.22
CA TYR A 345 -18.61 -17.23 -5.20
C TYR A 345 -18.91 -18.65 -5.71
N VAL A 346 -19.80 -19.39 -5.03
CA VAL A 346 -20.35 -20.63 -5.59
C VAL A 346 -21.28 -20.29 -6.76
N GLU A 347 -22.13 -19.27 -6.57
CA GLU A 347 -23.14 -18.85 -7.53
C GLU A 347 -22.57 -17.98 -8.65
N ASN A 348 -21.70 -17.02 -8.30
CA ASN A 348 -21.16 -15.98 -9.16
C ASN A 348 -19.62 -15.99 -9.08
N PRO A 349 -18.94 -16.92 -9.78
CA PRO A 349 -17.48 -16.94 -9.80
C PRO A 349 -16.96 -15.63 -10.41
N THR A 350 -15.85 -15.11 -9.88
CA THR A 350 -15.21 -13.94 -10.50
C THR A 350 -14.56 -14.36 -11.81
N ASP A 351 -14.73 -13.57 -12.86
CA ASP A 351 -13.86 -13.68 -14.03
C ASP A 351 -12.42 -13.50 -13.52
N GLY A 352 -11.53 -14.45 -13.84
CA GLY A 352 -10.16 -14.51 -13.33
C GLY A 352 -9.23 -13.39 -13.82
N TYR A 353 -9.80 -12.22 -14.13
CA TYR A 353 -9.18 -10.93 -14.45
C TYR A 353 -9.44 -9.86 -13.38
N ALA A 354 -10.18 -10.17 -12.30
CA ALA A 354 -10.45 -9.24 -11.21
C ALA A 354 -9.27 -9.17 -10.22
N ASP A 355 -8.13 -8.63 -10.66
CA ASP A 355 -7.10 -8.19 -9.74
C ASP A 355 -7.55 -6.86 -9.14
N THR A 356 -7.71 -6.82 -7.83
CA THR A 356 -7.84 -5.54 -7.14
C THR A 356 -6.51 -5.29 -6.47
N LEU A 357 -5.89 -4.13 -6.74
CA LEU A 357 -4.63 -3.72 -6.10
C LEU A 357 -4.76 -3.53 -4.57
N PHE A 358 -5.91 -3.92 -4.01
CA PHE A 358 -6.41 -3.56 -2.71
C PHE A 358 -6.51 -4.83 -1.85
N PRO A 359 -5.75 -4.90 -0.74
CA PRO A 359 -5.76 -6.04 0.18
C PRO A 359 -7.04 -6.12 1.05
N GLN A 360 -7.87 -5.09 1.01
CA GLN A 360 -9.20 -5.02 1.62
C GLN A 360 -10.27 -5.60 0.69
N GLY A 361 -11.21 -6.34 1.28
CA GLY A 361 -12.34 -6.95 0.58
C GLY A 361 -12.97 -8.07 1.39
N ALA A 362 -14.29 -8.20 1.34
CA ALA A 362 -15.04 -9.26 2.02
C ALA A 362 -14.52 -10.67 1.68
N ASP A 363 -14.24 -10.93 0.40
CA ASP A 363 -13.66 -12.18 -0.09
C ASP A 363 -12.27 -12.48 0.48
N ARG A 364 -11.42 -11.45 0.58
CA ARG A 364 -10.08 -11.54 1.17
C ARG A 364 -10.18 -11.82 2.66
N SER A 365 -11.12 -11.19 3.37
CA SER A 365 -11.41 -11.47 4.78
C SER A 365 -11.94 -12.90 4.98
N ALA A 366 -12.82 -13.38 4.10
CA ALA A 366 -13.27 -14.77 4.07
C ALA A 366 -12.10 -15.74 3.84
N GLY A 367 -11.21 -15.44 2.89
CA GLY A 367 -9.98 -16.18 2.65
C GLY A 367 -9.09 -16.29 3.88
N ARG A 368 -8.94 -15.20 4.65
CA ARG A 368 -8.12 -15.19 5.88
C ARG A 368 -8.69 -16.06 7.00
N ALA A 369 -9.99 -16.31 7.07
CA ALA A 369 -10.63 -16.89 8.25
C ALA A 369 -11.33 -18.25 8.02
N LEU A 370 -11.84 -18.53 6.82
CA LEU A 370 -12.52 -19.80 6.54
C LEU A 370 -11.65 -21.04 6.80
N PRO A 371 -10.33 -21.05 6.50
CA PRO A 371 -9.47 -22.18 6.86
C PRO A 371 -9.57 -22.60 8.33
N TYR A 372 -9.70 -21.65 9.26
CA TYR A 372 -9.77 -21.95 10.70
C TYR A 372 -10.98 -22.81 11.07
N LEU A 373 -12.05 -22.83 10.25
CA LEU A 373 -13.18 -23.74 10.46
C LEU A 373 -12.81 -25.22 10.21
N LEU A 374 -11.65 -25.52 9.63
CA LEU A 374 -11.11 -26.88 9.50
C LEU A 374 -10.33 -27.33 10.74
N LEU A 375 -10.06 -26.46 11.71
CA LEU A 375 -9.30 -26.84 12.90
C LEU A 375 -10.13 -27.74 13.84
N PRO A 376 -9.48 -28.61 14.63
CA PRO A 376 -10.14 -29.36 15.70
C PRO A 376 -10.84 -28.44 16.71
N THR A 377 -10.25 -27.30 17.03
CA THR A 377 -10.80 -26.29 17.97
C THR A 377 -12.12 -25.69 17.51
N ALA A 378 -12.43 -25.73 16.21
CA ALA A 378 -13.71 -25.27 15.66
C ALA A 378 -14.84 -26.31 15.73
N CYS A 379 -14.65 -27.48 16.36
CA CYS A 379 -15.65 -28.56 16.41
C CYS A 379 -17.00 -28.14 17.00
N ASP A 380 -17.00 -27.43 18.14
CA ASP A 380 -18.24 -26.98 18.76
C ASP A 380 -18.96 -25.91 17.93
N LEU A 381 -18.21 -25.01 17.31
CA LEU A 381 -18.73 -24.02 16.37
C LEU A 381 -19.37 -24.68 15.15
N ARG A 382 -18.70 -25.67 14.52
CA ARG A 382 -19.27 -26.42 13.39
C ARG A 382 -20.55 -27.14 13.78
N ARG A 383 -20.61 -27.73 14.98
CA ARG A 383 -21.84 -28.37 15.48
C ARG A 383 -22.98 -27.39 15.66
N ALA A 384 -22.70 -26.19 16.17
CA ALA A 384 -23.71 -25.13 16.32
C ALA A 384 -24.20 -24.56 14.97
N LEU A 385 -23.46 -24.79 13.89
CA LEU A 385 -23.81 -24.40 12.51
C LEU A 385 -24.36 -25.57 11.67
N ASP A 386 -24.61 -26.74 12.29
CA ASP A 386 -25.01 -27.98 11.61
C ASP A 386 -24.00 -28.47 10.54
N MET A 387 -22.72 -28.08 10.67
CA MET A 387 -21.63 -28.41 9.74
C MET A 387 -20.80 -29.64 10.14
N ASP A 388 -21.09 -30.28 11.28
CA ASP A 388 -20.37 -31.46 11.79
C ASP A 388 -20.90 -32.79 11.19
N SER A 389 -22.00 -32.73 10.42
CA SER A 389 -22.55 -33.87 9.67
C SER A 389 -21.77 -34.13 8.38
N ILE A 390 -21.94 -35.31 7.75
CA ILE A 390 -21.28 -35.63 6.46
C ILE A 390 -21.61 -34.59 5.39
N GLU A 391 -22.90 -34.24 5.25
CA GLU A 391 -23.36 -33.22 4.30
C GLU A 391 -22.85 -31.82 4.70
N GLY A 392 -22.81 -31.53 5.99
CA GLY A 392 -22.29 -30.28 6.53
C GLY A 392 -20.80 -30.08 6.26
N VAL A 393 -19.98 -31.13 6.44
CA VAL A 393 -18.54 -31.13 6.12
C VAL A 393 -18.34 -30.97 4.61
N GLN A 394 -19.13 -31.67 3.77
CA GLN A 394 -19.08 -31.48 2.31
C GLN A 394 -19.42 -30.05 1.91
N SER A 395 -20.41 -29.43 2.54
CA SER A 395 -20.77 -28.03 2.32
C SER A 395 -19.62 -27.09 2.72
N LEU A 396 -19.00 -27.31 3.89
CA LEU A 396 -17.84 -26.54 4.34
C LEU A 396 -16.67 -26.62 3.34
N VAL A 397 -16.39 -27.82 2.83
CA VAL A 397 -15.34 -28.05 1.82
C VAL A 397 -15.69 -27.34 0.52
N ALA A 398 -16.95 -27.40 0.06
CA ALA A 398 -17.38 -26.72 -1.17
C ALA A 398 -17.26 -25.19 -1.05
N LEU A 399 -17.69 -24.61 0.07
CA LEU A 399 -17.60 -23.16 0.35
C LEU A 399 -16.14 -22.71 0.47
N SER A 400 -15.31 -23.50 1.16
CA SER A 400 -13.86 -23.29 1.21
C SER A 400 -13.23 -23.34 -0.18
N GLY A 401 -13.64 -24.31 -1.01
CA GLY A 401 -13.19 -24.47 -2.38
C GLY A 401 -13.57 -23.29 -3.27
N ALA A 402 -14.74 -22.69 -3.07
CA ALA A 402 -15.16 -21.50 -3.81
C ALA A 402 -14.20 -20.32 -3.58
N ILE A 403 -13.81 -20.06 -2.33
CA ILE A 403 -12.82 -19.01 -2.04
C ILE A 403 -11.41 -19.39 -2.54
N ALA A 404 -10.99 -20.64 -2.35
CA ALA A 404 -9.67 -21.10 -2.77
C ALA A 404 -9.48 -21.14 -4.31
N SER A 405 -10.55 -21.30 -5.10
CA SER A 405 -10.46 -21.56 -6.55
C SER A 405 -11.29 -20.65 -7.45
N ARG A 406 -12.25 -19.88 -6.91
CA ARG A 406 -13.22 -19.08 -7.71
C ARG A 406 -13.32 -17.61 -7.30
N ALA A 407 -12.74 -17.22 -6.16
CA ALA A 407 -12.62 -15.82 -5.75
C ALA A 407 -11.45 -15.10 -6.44
N SER A 408 -11.23 -13.83 -6.07
CA SER A 408 -10.11 -13.00 -6.55
C SER A 408 -8.75 -13.62 -6.24
N SER A 409 -7.72 -13.26 -7.02
CA SER A 409 -6.34 -13.74 -6.83
C SER A 409 -5.84 -13.47 -5.40
N GLU A 410 -6.17 -12.30 -4.84
CA GLU A 410 -5.80 -11.90 -3.50
C GLU A 410 -6.53 -12.72 -2.43
N ALA A 411 -7.81 -13.05 -2.64
CA ALA A 411 -8.57 -13.90 -1.72
C ALA A 411 -8.04 -15.33 -1.69
N ARG A 412 -7.65 -15.89 -2.85
CA ARG A 412 -7.01 -17.20 -2.93
C ARG A 412 -5.67 -17.23 -2.21
N LEU A 413 -4.85 -16.18 -2.39
CA LEU A 413 -3.57 -16.06 -1.67
C LEU A 413 -3.79 -15.89 -0.17
N ALA A 414 -4.78 -15.10 0.25
CA ALA A 414 -5.16 -14.97 1.65
C ALA A 414 -5.58 -16.33 2.27
N TYR A 415 -6.36 -17.11 1.51
CA TYR A 415 -6.74 -18.48 1.87
C TYR A 415 -5.50 -19.38 2.03
N ALA A 416 -4.60 -19.37 1.04
CA ALA A 416 -3.35 -20.14 1.08
C ALA A 416 -2.45 -19.81 2.27
N ARG A 417 -2.41 -18.54 2.70
CA ARG A 417 -1.68 -18.09 3.90
C ARG A 417 -2.33 -18.58 5.19
N ALA A 418 -3.65 -18.49 5.29
CA ALA A 418 -4.38 -18.94 6.47
C ALA A 418 -4.33 -20.47 6.68
N LEU A 419 -3.95 -21.24 5.65
CA LEU A 419 -3.65 -22.66 5.80
C LEU A 419 -2.41 -22.95 6.67
N ASP A 420 -1.53 -21.97 6.93
CA ASP A 420 -0.38 -22.16 7.84
C ASP A 420 -0.83 -22.68 9.21
N ALA A 421 -1.92 -22.15 9.78
CA ALA A 421 -2.49 -22.63 11.04
C ALA A 421 -2.99 -24.09 10.95
N ILE A 422 -3.46 -24.49 9.77
CA ILE A 422 -3.93 -25.86 9.51
C ILE A 422 -2.74 -26.82 9.44
N TRP A 423 -1.65 -26.41 8.78
CA TRP A 423 -0.43 -27.21 8.69
C TRP A 423 0.25 -27.40 10.04
N GLU A 424 0.28 -26.36 10.87
CA GLU A 424 0.88 -26.37 12.21
C GLU A 424 0.10 -27.24 13.21
N GLU A 425 -1.21 -27.39 13.04
CA GLU A 425 -2.06 -28.19 13.92
C GLU A 425 -1.81 -29.70 13.78
N PRO A 426 -1.54 -30.44 14.88
CA PRO A 426 -1.32 -31.88 14.84
C PRO A 426 -2.46 -32.66 14.18
N CYS A 427 -2.14 -33.70 13.41
CA CYS A 427 -3.15 -34.49 12.71
C CYS A 427 -4.25 -35.01 13.64
N ASN A 428 -5.51 -34.78 13.23
CA ASN A 428 -6.69 -35.27 13.91
C ASN A 428 -7.73 -35.69 12.86
N GLN A 429 -8.34 -36.85 13.03
CA GLN A 429 -9.35 -37.41 12.11
C GLN A 429 -10.76 -37.41 12.73
N ASP A 430 -10.91 -37.04 14.00
CA ASP A 430 -12.14 -37.27 14.75
C ASP A 430 -13.25 -36.22 14.47
N HIS A 431 -12.93 -35.13 13.77
CA HIS A 431 -13.75 -33.90 13.75
C HIS A 431 -14.18 -33.42 12.35
N LEU A 432 -13.89 -34.18 11.28
CA LEU A 432 -14.23 -33.90 9.87
C LEU A 432 -14.56 -35.21 9.13
N ASP A 433 -15.51 -35.98 9.65
CA ASP A 433 -15.94 -37.26 9.06
C ASP A 433 -14.78 -38.24 8.77
N ARG A 434 -13.90 -38.45 9.75
CA ARG A 434 -12.73 -39.36 9.66
C ARG A 434 -11.68 -38.95 8.62
N ARG A 435 -11.76 -37.74 8.06
CA ARG A 435 -10.72 -37.15 7.22
C ARG A 435 -9.84 -36.24 8.05
N CYS A 436 -8.54 -36.28 7.79
CA CYS A 436 -7.62 -35.33 8.40
C CYS A 436 -7.79 -33.95 7.75
N HIS A 437 -7.79 -32.89 8.56
CA HIS A 437 -7.82 -31.50 8.10
C HIS A 437 -6.71 -31.18 7.08
N HIS A 438 -5.50 -31.75 7.24
CA HIS A 438 -4.43 -31.60 6.26
C HIS A 438 -4.77 -32.17 4.89
N ARG A 439 -5.50 -33.30 4.85
CA ARG A 439 -5.90 -33.94 3.58
C ARG A 439 -6.97 -33.12 2.88
N ILE A 440 -7.96 -32.64 3.62
CA ILE A 440 -8.97 -31.72 3.08
C ILE A 440 -8.30 -30.45 2.53
N ALA A 441 -7.37 -29.86 3.29
CA ALA A 441 -6.66 -28.67 2.84
C ALA A 441 -5.79 -28.93 1.60
N MET A 442 -5.10 -30.08 1.51
CA MET A 442 -4.32 -30.45 0.32
C MET A 442 -5.22 -30.63 -0.92
N ASP A 443 -6.38 -31.28 -0.76
CA ASP A 443 -7.36 -31.44 -1.83
C ASP A 443 -7.85 -30.07 -2.34
N LEU A 444 -8.15 -29.13 -1.43
CA LEU A 444 -8.56 -27.76 -1.78
C LEU A 444 -7.47 -26.98 -2.52
N VAL A 445 -6.19 -27.17 -2.14
CA VAL A 445 -5.06 -26.55 -2.83
C VAL A 445 -4.89 -27.15 -4.23
N GLN A 446 -5.06 -28.46 -4.40
CA GLN A 446 -5.05 -29.09 -5.72
C GLN A 446 -6.22 -28.62 -6.59
N ASP A 447 -7.42 -28.49 -6.02
CA ASP A 447 -8.58 -27.98 -6.73
C ASP A 447 -8.38 -26.54 -7.23
N SER A 448 -7.62 -25.72 -6.50
CA SER A 448 -7.34 -24.32 -6.86
C SER A 448 -6.59 -24.15 -8.18
N ILE A 449 -5.82 -25.15 -8.61
CA ILE A 449 -5.03 -25.09 -9.85
C ILE A 449 -5.73 -25.69 -11.06
N LEU A 450 -6.92 -26.29 -10.89
CA LEU A 450 -7.53 -27.07 -11.97
C LEU A 450 -7.89 -26.22 -13.18
N GLU A 451 -8.13 -24.92 -13.01
CA GLU A 451 -8.42 -23.96 -14.07
C GLU A 451 -7.18 -23.15 -14.52
N SER A 452 -5.98 -23.62 -14.18
CA SER A 452 -4.71 -22.94 -14.51
C SER A 452 -4.30 -23.05 -15.99
N THR A 453 -5.06 -23.76 -16.83
CA THR A 453 -4.66 -24.04 -18.23
C THR A 453 -5.57 -23.33 -19.23
N LEU A 454 -4.97 -22.83 -20.31
CA LEU A 454 -5.64 -22.25 -21.47
C LEU A 454 -5.70 -23.25 -22.61
N GLY A 455 -6.88 -23.45 -23.18
CA GLY A 455 -7.11 -24.23 -24.38
C GLY A 455 -6.54 -23.57 -25.66
N PRO A 456 -6.79 -24.17 -26.83
CA PRO A 456 -6.42 -23.57 -28.11
C PRO A 456 -7.15 -22.24 -28.35
N TRP A 457 -6.61 -21.39 -29.23
CA TRP A 457 -7.27 -20.14 -29.62
C TRP A 457 -8.61 -20.42 -30.27
N ASP A 458 -9.69 -19.85 -29.72
CA ASP A 458 -11.03 -19.88 -30.31
C ASP A 458 -11.22 -18.62 -31.18
N SER A 459 -11.36 -18.82 -32.50
CA SER A 459 -11.56 -17.74 -33.45
C SER A 459 -12.92 -17.06 -33.35
N GLU A 460 -13.95 -17.78 -32.91
CA GLU A 460 -15.30 -17.25 -32.76
C GLU A 460 -15.40 -16.43 -31.48
N ALA A 461 -14.92 -16.99 -30.35
CA ALA A 461 -14.91 -16.31 -29.06
C ALA A 461 -13.83 -15.22 -28.97
N ARG A 462 -12.83 -15.25 -29.87
CA ARG A 462 -11.66 -14.34 -29.90
C ARG A 462 -10.86 -14.34 -28.59
N HIS A 463 -10.82 -15.46 -27.89
CA HIS A 463 -9.97 -15.68 -26.74
C HIS A 463 -9.56 -17.16 -26.65
N ARG A 464 -8.63 -17.48 -25.76
CA ARG A 464 -8.36 -18.88 -25.38
C ARG A 464 -9.31 -19.24 -24.23
N PRO A 465 -10.10 -20.32 -24.32
CA PRO A 465 -10.96 -20.73 -23.22
C PRO A 465 -10.09 -21.30 -22.09
N THR A 466 -10.56 -21.16 -20.85
CA THR A 466 -9.99 -21.89 -19.72
C THR A 466 -10.35 -23.37 -19.86
N VAL A 467 -9.38 -24.25 -19.69
CA VAL A 467 -9.54 -25.71 -19.74
C VAL A 467 -9.13 -26.29 -18.40
N ARG A 468 -9.94 -27.22 -17.90
CA ARG A 468 -9.65 -27.94 -16.66
C ARG A 468 -8.50 -28.93 -16.87
N LEU A 469 -7.58 -29.03 -15.91
CA LEU A 469 -6.54 -30.05 -15.90
C LEU A 469 -7.12 -31.46 -15.93
N ASP A 470 -6.56 -32.31 -16.77
CA ASP A 470 -6.92 -33.73 -16.91
C ASP A 470 -5.64 -34.58 -17.05
N PRO A 471 -5.32 -35.47 -16.08
CA PRO A 471 -6.07 -35.72 -14.84
C PRO A 471 -6.07 -34.50 -13.89
N PRO A 472 -7.01 -34.41 -12.94
CA PRO A 472 -7.13 -33.26 -12.03
C PRO A 472 -6.11 -33.36 -10.88
N THR A 473 -4.81 -33.35 -11.21
CA THR A 473 -3.72 -33.48 -10.24
C THR A 473 -2.59 -32.49 -10.53
N PHE A 474 -1.75 -32.19 -9.52
CA PHE A 474 -0.55 -31.37 -9.73
C PHE A 474 0.32 -31.89 -10.87
N ALA A 475 0.57 -33.20 -10.90
CA ALA A 475 1.43 -33.87 -11.89
C ALA A 475 1.00 -33.63 -13.34
N ALA A 476 -0.28 -33.35 -13.60
CA ALA A 476 -0.75 -33.05 -14.96
C ALA A 476 -0.11 -31.78 -15.54
N LEU A 477 0.34 -30.84 -14.70
CA LEU A 477 1.02 -29.61 -15.14
C LEU A 477 2.33 -29.87 -15.89
N ASP A 478 3.00 -31.01 -15.67
CA ASP A 478 4.24 -31.36 -16.38
C ASP A 478 4.05 -31.55 -17.88
N ALA A 479 2.83 -31.91 -18.31
CA ALA A 479 2.49 -32.04 -19.72
C ALA A 479 2.01 -30.72 -20.35
N VAL A 480 1.78 -29.66 -19.56
CA VAL A 480 1.23 -28.40 -20.04
C VAL A 480 2.33 -27.48 -20.58
N ASP A 481 2.12 -27.00 -21.80
CA ASP A 481 3.00 -26.01 -22.42
C ASP A 481 2.99 -24.67 -21.64
N GLY A 482 4.17 -24.06 -21.48
CA GLY A 482 4.34 -22.84 -20.70
C GLY A 482 3.46 -21.67 -21.16
N ALA A 483 3.26 -21.51 -22.47
CA ALA A 483 2.41 -20.44 -23.01
C ALA A 483 0.91 -20.68 -22.75
N SER A 484 0.54 -21.85 -22.25
CA SER A 484 -0.83 -22.25 -21.92
C SER A 484 -1.12 -22.19 -20.42
N ILE A 485 -0.14 -21.85 -19.58
CA ILE A 485 -0.29 -21.79 -18.12
C ILE A 485 -0.66 -20.37 -17.69
N ARG A 486 -1.68 -20.26 -16.84
CA ARG A 486 -2.07 -19.02 -16.15
C ARG A 486 -1.28 -18.92 -14.85
N ILE A 487 -0.12 -18.27 -14.90
CA ILE A 487 0.87 -18.20 -13.81
C ILE A 487 0.25 -17.81 -12.47
N ARG A 488 -0.61 -16.78 -12.45
CA ARG A 488 -1.25 -16.28 -11.22
C ARG A 488 -2.11 -17.31 -10.50
N LEU A 489 -2.65 -18.29 -11.22
CA LEU A 489 -3.43 -19.36 -10.61
C LEU A 489 -2.56 -20.41 -9.92
N LEU A 490 -1.25 -20.40 -10.17
CA LEU A 490 -0.28 -21.24 -9.46
C LEU A 490 0.17 -20.58 -8.14
N THR A 491 0.09 -19.26 -8.02
CA THR A 491 0.62 -18.48 -6.89
C THR A 491 0.07 -18.94 -5.54
N PRO A 492 -1.24 -19.08 -5.31
CA PRO A 492 -1.78 -19.59 -4.04
C PRO A 492 -1.30 -21.02 -3.73
N ALA A 493 -1.26 -21.89 -4.74
CA ALA A 493 -0.87 -23.29 -4.55
C ALA A 493 0.63 -23.43 -4.23
N LEU A 494 1.50 -22.68 -4.91
CA LEU A 494 2.93 -22.59 -4.58
C LEU A 494 3.13 -22.16 -3.12
N ARG A 495 2.39 -21.14 -2.68
CA ARG A 495 2.47 -20.64 -1.31
C ARG A 495 1.98 -21.67 -0.27
N ALA A 496 0.85 -22.32 -0.51
CA ALA A 496 0.29 -23.28 0.43
C ALA A 496 1.13 -24.56 0.53
N THR A 497 1.51 -25.15 -0.61
CA THR A 497 2.34 -26.37 -0.66
C THR A 497 3.75 -26.12 -0.14
N GLY A 498 4.34 -24.95 -0.41
CA GLY A 498 5.62 -24.54 0.16
C GLY A 498 5.62 -24.60 1.69
N SER A 499 4.57 -24.06 2.33
CA SER A 499 4.44 -24.10 3.79
C SER A 499 4.19 -25.52 4.32
N ALA A 500 3.26 -26.26 3.71
CA ALA A 500 2.95 -27.63 4.11
C ALA A 500 4.17 -28.57 4.01
N SER A 501 5.03 -28.38 3.02
CA SER A 501 6.22 -29.22 2.79
C SER A 501 7.33 -29.07 3.83
N ILE A 502 7.34 -27.97 4.61
CA ILE A 502 8.32 -27.74 5.67
C ILE A 502 7.77 -28.01 7.07
N THR A 503 6.46 -28.13 7.21
CA THR A 503 5.80 -28.29 8.51
C THR A 503 5.76 -29.75 8.94
N THR A 504 6.43 -30.07 10.05
CA THR A 504 6.55 -31.44 10.57
C THR A 504 5.24 -32.04 11.07
N ALA A 505 4.27 -31.21 11.46
CA ALA A 505 2.96 -31.66 11.94
C ALA A 505 2.03 -32.12 10.80
N ALA A 506 2.31 -31.75 9.55
CA ALA A 506 1.45 -32.03 8.40
C ALA A 506 1.62 -33.47 7.87
N CYS A 507 0.57 -34.29 7.90
CA CYS A 507 0.63 -35.67 7.34
C CYS A 507 0.77 -35.75 5.82
N CYS A 508 0.74 -34.60 5.13
CA CYS A 508 0.89 -34.48 3.69
C CYS A 508 2.23 -33.83 3.27
N LYS A 509 3.21 -33.71 4.19
CA LYS A 509 4.51 -33.07 3.94
C LYS A 509 5.18 -33.56 2.65
N ASP A 510 5.34 -34.87 2.47
CA ASP A 510 6.04 -35.44 1.31
C ASP A 510 5.27 -35.22 -0.01
N GLU A 511 3.95 -35.22 0.04
CA GLU A 511 3.09 -34.93 -1.11
C GLU A 511 3.14 -33.45 -1.47
N ALA A 512 3.11 -32.56 -0.47
CA ALA A 512 3.31 -31.12 -0.66
C ALA A 512 4.67 -30.83 -1.28
N GLN A 513 5.71 -31.54 -0.84
CA GLN A 513 7.06 -31.41 -1.37
C GLN A 513 7.15 -31.77 -2.87
N GLN A 514 6.49 -32.86 -3.28
CA GLN A 514 6.37 -33.23 -4.70
C GLN A 514 5.57 -32.20 -5.50
N ALA A 515 4.49 -31.67 -4.91
CA ALA A 515 3.69 -30.63 -5.54
C ALA A 515 4.49 -29.33 -5.75
N VAL A 516 5.31 -28.91 -4.80
CA VAL A 516 6.20 -27.74 -4.94
C VAL A 516 7.14 -27.90 -6.14
N ASP A 517 7.77 -29.07 -6.30
CA ASP A 517 8.71 -29.32 -7.41
C ASP A 517 8.01 -29.19 -8.77
N VAL A 518 6.79 -29.74 -8.91
CA VAL A 518 5.97 -29.65 -10.13
C VAL A 518 5.49 -28.21 -10.38
N LEU A 519 5.00 -27.53 -9.34
CA LEU A 519 4.50 -26.16 -9.44
C LEU A 519 5.61 -25.16 -9.79
N LEU A 520 6.82 -25.30 -9.21
CA LEU A 520 7.97 -24.47 -9.56
C LEU A 520 8.37 -24.68 -11.02
N ALA A 521 8.41 -25.93 -11.48
CA ALA A 521 8.71 -26.23 -12.88
C ALA A 521 7.66 -25.63 -13.83
N ALA A 522 6.36 -25.75 -13.50
CA ALA A 522 5.27 -25.16 -14.26
C ALA A 522 5.35 -23.63 -14.31
N HIS A 523 5.61 -22.99 -13.16
CA HIS A 523 5.81 -21.55 -13.07
C HIS A 523 6.97 -21.06 -13.95
N GLN A 524 8.12 -21.72 -13.88
CA GLN A 524 9.30 -21.33 -14.66
C GLN A 524 9.12 -21.51 -16.17
N ARG A 525 8.48 -22.62 -16.59
CA ARG A 525 8.10 -22.83 -18.00
C ARG A 525 7.18 -21.72 -18.49
N ALA A 526 6.20 -21.35 -17.67
CA ALA A 526 5.25 -20.31 -18.00
C ALA A 526 5.92 -18.92 -18.07
N MET A 527 6.71 -18.54 -17.07
CA MET A 527 7.48 -17.28 -17.07
C MET A 527 8.37 -17.15 -18.31
N SER A 528 9.02 -18.24 -18.71
CA SER A 528 9.88 -18.29 -19.90
C SER A 528 9.12 -18.08 -21.21
N ALA A 529 7.80 -18.37 -21.25
CA ALA A 529 6.97 -18.12 -22.42
C ALA A 529 6.62 -16.62 -22.60
N TYR A 530 6.69 -15.82 -21.53
CA TYR A 530 6.40 -14.37 -21.57
C TYR A 530 7.63 -13.56 -21.98
N LYS A 531 7.77 -13.28 -23.28
CA LYS A 531 8.93 -12.55 -23.84
C LYS A 531 9.20 -11.15 -23.28
N ARG A 532 8.23 -10.49 -22.63
CA ARG A 532 8.35 -9.12 -22.10
C ARG A 532 7.97 -9.02 -20.62
N GLY A 533 7.86 -10.14 -19.92
CA GLY A 533 7.19 -10.20 -18.62
C GLY A 533 5.71 -9.78 -18.73
N TYR A 534 5.05 -9.59 -17.59
CA TYR A 534 3.71 -9.05 -17.49
C TYR A 534 3.54 -8.27 -16.18
N HIS A 535 2.51 -7.42 -16.11
CA HIS A 535 2.19 -6.68 -14.89
C HIS A 535 2.01 -7.66 -13.72
N HIS A 536 2.81 -7.51 -12.66
CA HIS A 536 2.87 -8.36 -11.46
C HIS A 536 3.80 -9.60 -11.50
N SER A 537 4.65 -9.76 -12.53
CA SER A 537 5.64 -10.87 -12.56
C SER A 537 6.49 -10.96 -11.28
N GLN A 538 6.96 -9.81 -10.79
CA GLN A 538 7.75 -9.70 -9.55
C GLN A 538 7.04 -10.30 -8.33
N SER A 539 5.73 -10.05 -8.18
CA SER A 539 4.93 -10.58 -7.07
C SER A 539 4.77 -12.10 -7.15
N ASP A 540 4.59 -12.66 -8.34
CA ASP A 540 4.46 -14.10 -8.54
C ASP A 540 5.83 -14.79 -8.34
N SER A 541 6.90 -14.20 -8.87
CA SER A 541 8.28 -14.66 -8.67
C SER A 541 8.70 -14.64 -7.21
N LEU A 542 8.23 -13.68 -6.40
CA LEU A 542 8.47 -13.69 -4.95
C LEU A 542 7.87 -14.93 -4.29
N VAL A 543 6.64 -15.31 -4.64
CA VAL A 543 5.98 -16.49 -4.08
C VAL A 543 6.71 -17.77 -4.50
N ALA A 544 7.13 -17.88 -5.76
CA ALA A 544 7.92 -19.01 -6.24
C ALA A 544 9.29 -19.09 -5.55
N ALA A 545 10.03 -17.97 -5.47
CA ALA A 545 11.33 -17.91 -4.81
C ALA A 545 11.23 -18.25 -3.32
N ARG A 546 10.19 -17.78 -2.63
CA ARG A 546 9.89 -18.12 -1.24
C ARG A 546 9.65 -19.62 -1.07
N ALA A 547 8.80 -20.22 -1.90
CA ALA A 547 8.52 -21.65 -1.84
C ALA A 547 9.79 -22.49 -2.08
N ALA A 548 10.64 -22.08 -3.03
CA ALA A 548 11.94 -22.70 -3.25
C ALA A 548 12.88 -22.53 -2.05
N LEU A 549 13.00 -21.32 -1.50
CA LEU A 549 13.89 -21.02 -0.36
C LEU A 549 13.50 -21.79 0.90
N TRP A 550 12.21 -22.00 1.14
CA TRP A 550 11.73 -22.83 2.24
C TRP A 550 12.16 -24.29 2.13
N GLN A 551 12.35 -24.81 0.92
CA GLN A 551 12.84 -26.19 0.76
C GLN A 551 14.26 -26.39 1.30
N ALA A 552 15.04 -25.33 1.51
CA ALA A 552 16.40 -25.40 2.05
C ALA A 552 16.49 -25.87 3.51
N ILE A 553 15.34 -26.17 4.14
CA ILE A 553 15.26 -26.87 5.42
C ILE A 553 16.00 -28.22 5.33
N ASP A 554 16.61 -28.64 6.43
CA ASP A 554 17.39 -29.88 6.51
C ASP A 554 18.50 -30.01 5.43
N SER A 555 19.01 -28.87 4.93
CA SER A 555 20.04 -28.77 3.88
C SER A 555 19.65 -29.32 2.51
N ARG A 556 18.35 -29.39 2.18
CA ARG A 556 17.85 -29.71 0.83
C ARG A 556 17.96 -28.46 -0.06
N ASP A 557 19.19 -28.18 -0.47
CA ASP A 557 19.55 -26.93 -1.15
C ASP A 557 19.20 -26.92 -2.65
N GLU A 558 19.03 -28.10 -3.25
CA GLU A 558 18.84 -28.31 -4.69
C GLU A 558 17.66 -27.52 -5.28
N PRO A 559 16.46 -27.44 -4.64
CA PRO A 559 15.33 -26.72 -5.22
C PRO A 559 15.60 -25.22 -5.45
N VAL A 560 16.38 -24.56 -4.59
CA VAL A 560 16.75 -23.15 -4.76
C VAL A 560 17.75 -22.99 -5.89
N LEU A 561 18.75 -23.88 -5.95
CA LEU A 561 19.78 -23.82 -6.98
C LEU A 561 19.21 -24.14 -8.36
N ASP A 562 18.34 -25.15 -8.47
CA ASP A 562 17.61 -25.48 -9.70
C ASP A 562 16.67 -24.34 -10.12
N TYR A 563 16.07 -23.63 -9.15
CA TYR A 563 15.24 -22.46 -9.42
C TYR A 563 16.04 -21.36 -10.13
N VAL A 564 17.26 -21.07 -9.66
CA VAL A 564 18.16 -20.09 -10.30
C VAL A 564 18.71 -20.62 -11.63
N ALA A 565 19.14 -21.89 -11.67
CA ALA A 565 19.78 -22.49 -12.84
C ALA A 565 18.92 -22.42 -14.10
N ARG A 566 17.60 -22.58 -13.97
CA ARG A 566 16.64 -22.52 -15.09
C ARG A 566 16.49 -21.14 -15.72
N TYR A 567 16.99 -20.09 -15.10
CA TYR A 567 16.94 -18.72 -15.63
C TYR A 567 18.28 -18.18 -16.12
N LEU A 568 19.36 -18.97 -16.09
CA LEU A 568 20.70 -18.51 -16.49
C LEU A 568 20.75 -17.94 -17.92
N ASP A 569 19.96 -18.49 -18.84
CA ASP A 569 19.91 -18.05 -20.24
C ASP A 569 19.03 -16.81 -20.49
N ASN A 570 18.40 -16.24 -19.44
CA ASN A 570 17.49 -15.10 -19.55
C ASN A 570 17.77 -14.08 -18.44
N SER A 571 18.56 -13.05 -18.75
CA SER A 571 18.99 -12.03 -17.78
C SER A 571 17.81 -11.32 -17.08
N ASN A 572 16.68 -11.14 -17.75
CA ASN A 572 15.49 -10.54 -17.13
C ASN A 572 14.94 -11.44 -16.02
N LEU A 573 14.65 -12.70 -16.34
CA LEU A 573 14.12 -13.65 -15.36
C LEU A 573 15.14 -14.00 -14.26
N LEU A 574 16.44 -14.03 -14.60
CA LEU A 574 17.51 -14.21 -13.63
C LEU A 574 17.54 -13.07 -12.62
N SER A 575 17.52 -11.81 -13.09
CA SER A 575 17.44 -10.66 -12.20
C SER A 575 16.20 -10.72 -11.31
N GLU A 576 15.04 -11.02 -11.88
CA GLU A 576 13.79 -11.09 -11.13
C GLU A 576 13.85 -12.19 -10.05
N ALA A 577 14.41 -13.36 -10.39
CA ALA A 577 14.60 -14.46 -9.46
C ALA A 577 15.57 -14.11 -8.31
N LEU A 578 16.71 -13.49 -8.60
CA LEU A 578 17.70 -13.07 -7.59
C LEU A 578 17.12 -12.03 -6.62
N GLN A 579 16.38 -11.04 -7.16
CA GLN A 579 15.68 -10.04 -6.35
C GLN A 579 14.55 -10.66 -5.50
N ALA A 580 13.81 -11.61 -6.07
CA ALA A 580 12.75 -12.35 -5.37
C ALA A 580 13.31 -13.20 -4.21
N ILE A 581 14.43 -13.92 -4.42
CA ILE A 581 15.12 -14.66 -3.34
C ILE A 581 15.63 -13.69 -2.27
N THR A 582 16.16 -12.54 -2.68
CA THR A 582 16.67 -11.52 -1.76
C THR A 582 15.59 -11.02 -0.81
N LEU A 583 14.39 -10.75 -1.35
CA LEU A 583 13.24 -10.34 -0.56
C LEU A 583 12.67 -11.50 0.27
N ALA A 584 12.54 -12.72 -0.27
CA ALA A 584 12.10 -13.88 0.49
C ALA A 584 13.00 -14.18 1.71
N GLY A 585 14.31 -13.91 1.58
CA GLY A 585 15.27 -14.00 2.68
C GLY A 585 15.04 -12.96 3.79
N GLN A 586 14.33 -11.87 3.52
CA GLN A 586 14.04 -10.79 4.48
C GLN A 586 12.74 -11.02 5.29
N GLU A 587 11.92 -12.00 4.91
CA GLU A 587 10.57 -12.17 5.46
C GLU A 587 10.53 -12.97 6.76
N ARG A 588 11.47 -13.89 6.96
CA ARG A 588 11.51 -14.80 8.13
C ARG A 588 12.93 -15.11 8.55
N ALA A 589 13.16 -15.27 9.86
CA ALA A 589 14.47 -15.61 10.42
C ALA A 589 15.08 -16.88 9.80
N THR A 590 14.29 -17.94 9.61
CA THR A 590 14.78 -19.19 8.99
C THR A 590 15.12 -18.99 7.51
N SER A 591 14.29 -18.26 6.76
CA SER A 591 14.60 -17.86 5.37
C SER A 591 15.89 -17.05 5.28
N SER A 592 16.13 -16.14 6.24
CA SER A 592 17.36 -15.36 6.33
C SER A 592 18.60 -16.24 6.49
N GLU A 593 18.55 -17.23 7.38
CA GLU A 593 19.64 -18.18 7.58
C GLU A 593 19.92 -18.99 6.31
N HIS A 594 18.86 -19.47 5.65
CA HIS A 594 18.98 -20.20 4.39
C HIS A 594 19.56 -19.32 3.27
N ALA A 595 19.05 -18.10 3.09
CA ALA A 595 19.56 -17.16 2.10
C ALA A 595 21.04 -16.83 2.36
N ARG A 596 21.42 -16.52 3.60
CA ARG A 596 22.81 -16.23 3.97
C ARG A 596 23.76 -17.38 3.63
N ARG A 597 23.34 -18.61 3.94
CA ARG A 597 24.13 -19.82 3.71
C ARG A 597 24.25 -20.18 2.23
N LEU A 598 23.18 -19.98 1.45
CA LEU A 598 23.10 -20.38 0.05
C LEU A 598 23.64 -19.35 -0.93
N TRP A 599 23.66 -18.07 -0.56
CA TRP A 599 24.02 -16.99 -1.48
C TRP A 599 25.37 -17.16 -2.16
N PRO A 600 26.46 -17.58 -1.47
CA PRO A 600 27.73 -17.86 -2.13
C PRO A 600 27.62 -18.92 -3.23
N ARG A 601 26.83 -19.97 -3.02
CA ARG A 601 26.59 -21.04 -4.01
C ARG A 601 25.75 -20.54 -5.18
N ILE A 602 24.79 -19.64 -4.93
CA ILE A 602 24.02 -18.97 -5.98
C ILE A 602 24.94 -18.08 -6.82
N MET A 603 25.84 -17.32 -6.19
CA MET A 603 26.85 -16.53 -6.90
C MET A 603 27.73 -17.43 -7.77
N ASP A 604 28.28 -18.52 -7.21
CA ASP A 604 29.11 -19.45 -7.97
C ASP A 604 28.35 -20.05 -9.17
N LEU A 605 27.09 -20.46 -8.98
CA LEU A 605 26.22 -21.00 -10.04
C LEU A 605 26.02 -20.03 -11.21
N VAL A 606 25.95 -18.72 -10.94
CA VAL A 606 25.77 -17.69 -11.97
C VAL A 606 27.11 -17.24 -12.57
N LEU A 607 28.16 -17.18 -11.75
CA LEU A 607 29.48 -16.71 -12.17
C LEU A 607 30.23 -17.75 -13.01
N ASP A 608 30.08 -19.05 -12.72
CA ASP A 608 30.70 -20.13 -13.50
C ASP A 608 30.39 -20.04 -15.01
N PRO A 609 29.12 -19.90 -15.46
CA PRO A 609 28.82 -19.70 -16.88
C PRO A 609 29.22 -18.31 -17.40
N ALA A 610 29.18 -17.25 -16.56
CA ALA A 610 29.59 -15.91 -16.96
C ALA A 610 31.11 -15.82 -17.26
N GLU A 611 31.93 -16.50 -16.47
CA GLU A 611 33.38 -16.64 -16.67
C GLU A 611 33.69 -17.50 -17.90
N ALA A 612 32.91 -18.55 -18.15
CA ALA A 612 33.09 -19.45 -19.30
C ALA A 612 32.61 -18.83 -20.63
N THR A 613 31.56 -18.00 -20.60
CA THR A 613 30.94 -17.41 -21.78
C THR A 613 30.91 -15.88 -21.66
N PRO A 614 31.93 -15.18 -22.18
CA PRO A 614 31.95 -13.72 -22.19
C PRO A 614 30.73 -13.17 -22.94
N GLY A 615 29.80 -12.56 -22.21
CA GLY A 615 28.58 -11.98 -22.78
C GLY A 615 27.26 -12.31 -22.08
N MET A 616 27.26 -13.12 -21.02
CA MET A 616 26.06 -13.41 -20.22
C MET A 616 25.34 -12.15 -19.72
N PHE A 617 26.11 -11.10 -19.37
CA PHE A 617 25.59 -9.80 -18.94
C PHE A 617 25.62 -8.74 -20.04
N ALA A 618 25.86 -9.10 -21.30
CA ALA A 618 26.01 -8.12 -22.39
C ALA A 618 24.70 -7.47 -22.83
N GLU A 619 23.54 -8.00 -22.42
CA GLU A 619 22.27 -7.33 -22.66
C GLU A 619 22.20 -6.02 -21.86
N ARG A 620 22.14 -4.89 -22.57
CA ARG A 620 22.29 -3.55 -21.98
C ARG A 620 21.36 -3.24 -20.80
N THR A 621 20.13 -3.75 -20.80
CA THR A 621 19.18 -3.43 -19.72
C THR A 621 19.18 -4.55 -18.70
N TRP A 622 18.71 -5.73 -19.09
CA TRP A 622 18.52 -6.83 -18.15
C TRP A 622 19.81 -7.52 -17.72
N GLY A 623 20.88 -7.42 -18.51
CA GLY A 623 22.22 -7.85 -18.13
C GLY A 623 22.75 -7.03 -16.94
N ASP A 624 22.68 -5.70 -17.01
CA ASP A 624 23.02 -4.77 -15.91
C ASP A 624 22.21 -5.11 -14.63
N TYR A 625 20.91 -5.36 -14.77
CA TYR A 625 20.06 -5.79 -13.65
C TYR A 625 20.50 -7.13 -13.05
N ALA A 626 20.75 -8.15 -13.88
CA ALA A 626 21.17 -9.47 -13.43
C ALA A 626 22.55 -9.47 -12.74
N GLU A 627 23.54 -8.77 -13.32
CA GLU A 627 24.86 -8.66 -12.70
C GLU A 627 24.79 -7.89 -11.37
N SER A 628 23.97 -6.84 -11.30
CA SER A 628 23.83 -6.05 -10.07
C SER A 628 23.09 -6.81 -8.97
N ALA A 629 22.15 -7.69 -9.32
CA ALA A 629 21.36 -8.48 -8.38
C ALA A 629 22.15 -9.59 -7.66
N LEU A 630 23.36 -9.93 -8.11
CA LEU A 630 24.28 -10.85 -7.41
C LEU A 630 24.84 -10.26 -6.11
N ILE A 631 24.84 -8.92 -5.99
CA ILE A 631 25.08 -8.22 -4.73
C ILE A 631 23.70 -7.83 -4.17
N PRO A 632 23.16 -8.62 -3.22
CA PRO A 632 21.80 -8.44 -2.75
C PRO A 632 21.70 -7.15 -1.94
N ASN A 633 20.66 -6.37 -2.18
CA ASN A 633 20.36 -5.14 -1.45
C ASN A 633 19.00 -5.21 -0.75
N PRO A 634 18.72 -4.34 0.24
CA PRO A 634 17.36 -4.14 0.74
C PRO A 634 16.41 -3.88 -0.42
N SER A 635 15.33 -4.65 -0.51
CA SER A 635 14.33 -4.46 -1.56
C SER A 635 13.32 -3.43 -1.10
N ALA A 636 12.99 -2.45 -1.94
CA ALA A 636 11.87 -1.56 -1.67
C ALA A 636 10.56 -2.37 -1.72
N THR A 637 9.87 -2.43 -0.59
CA THR A 637 8.67 -3.27 -0.36
C THR A 637 7.51 -2.88 -1.28
N SER A 638 7.51 -1.64 -1.78
CA SER A 638 6.49 -1.07 -2.66
C SER A 638 6.34 -1.76 -4.02
N HIS A 639 7.32 -2.58 -4.44
CA HIS A 639 7.27 -3.30 -5.71
C HIS A 639 6.59 -4.68 -5.63
N TYR A 640 6.36 -5.21 -4.42
CA TYR A 640 5.89 -6.59 -4.23
C TYR A 640 4.59 -6.64 -3.43
N LEU A 641 3.48 -6.90 -4.11
CA LEU A 641 2.14 -6.97 -3.51
C LEU A 641 1.93 -8.23 -2.64
N THR A 642 2.79 -9.23 -2.81
CA THR A 642 2.67 -10.56 -2.18
C THR A 642 3.72 -10.78 -1.10
N SER A 643 4.39 -9.72 -0.66
CA SER A 643 5.33 -9.77 0.47
C SER A 643 4.65 -10.34 1.73
N GLU A 644 5.43 -11.05 2.55
CA GLU A 644 5.02 -11.60 3.84
C GLU A 644 5.92 -11.11 4.99
N MET A 645 6.01 -9.80 5.18
CA MET A 645 6.78 -9.20 6.28
C MET A 645 5.86 -8.77 7.42
N THR A 646 6.19 -9.16 8.65
CA THR A 646 5.43 -8.82 9.86
C THR A 646 6.08 -7.69 10.67
N GLY A 647 7.13 -7.05 10.15
CA GLY A 647 7.93 -6.04 10.84
C GLY A 647 9.12 -5.59 9.98
N GLU A 648 10.18 -5.11 10.62
CA GLU A 648 11.42 -4.71 9.94
C GLU A 648 12.05 -5.91 9.19
N PRO A 649 12.63 -5.69 7.99
CA PRO A 649 13.31 -6.73 7.23
C PRO A 649 14.41 -7.42 8.05
N TYR A 650 14.47 -8.76 8.00
CA TYR A 650 15.55 -9.48 8.64
C TYR A 650 16.89 -9.23 7.91
N ALA A 651 17.89 -8.75 8.65
CA ALA A 651 19.24 -8.56 8.16
C ALA A 651 19.95 -9.91 7.99
N TRP A 652 20.15 -10.33 6.75
CA TRP A 652 20.73 -11.64 6.43
C TRP A 652 22.02 -11.57 5.60
N ARG A 653 22.28 -10.46 4.93
CA ARG A 653 23.45 -10.26 4.06
C ARG A 653 24.74 -10.23 4.88
N ASP A 654 25.79 -10.83 4.35
CA ASP A 654 27.10 -10.88 5.00
C ASP A 654 28.21 -10.79 3.95
N LEU A 655 28.40 -9.57 3.43
CA LEU A 655 29.31 -9.32 2.32
C LEU A 655 30.76 -9.68 2.66
N LEU A 656 31.16 -9.54 3.93
CA LEU A 656 32.51 -9.88 4.39
C LEU A 656 32.76 -11.39 4.37
N SER A 657 31.80 -12.22 4.82
CA SER A 657 31.98 -13.68 4.71
C SER A 657 31.93 -14.19 3.27
N TRP A 658 31.39 -13.40 2.34
CA TRP A 658 31.34 -13.70 0.91
C TRP A 658 32.48 -13.07 0.10
N THR A 659 33.54 -12.57 0.76
CA THR A 659 34.68 -11.92 0.09
C THR A 659 35.18 -12.68 -1.15
N PRO A 660 35.41 -14.02 -1.12
CA PRO A 660 35.86 -14.73 -2.32
C PRO A 660 34.90 -14.59 -3.53
N GLN A 661 33.59 -14.62 -3.28
CA GLN A 661 32.57 -14.49 -4.31
C GLN A 661 32.42 -13.05 -4.80
N VAL A 662 32.53 -12.06 -3.91
CA VAL A 662 32.57 -10.63 -4.30
C VAL A 662 33.77 -10.36 -5.20
N GLU A 663 34.93 -10.93 -4.86
CA GLU A 663 36.15 -10.81 -5.64
C GLU A 663 36.04 -11.47 -7.03
N ARG A 664 35.40 -12.65 -7.11
CA ARG A 664 35.06 -13.29 -8.40
C ARG A 664 34.10 -12.44 -9.21
N TRP A 665 33.05 -11.94 -8.58
CA TRP A 665 32.04 -11.08 -9.21
C TRP A 665 32.69 -9.85 -9.85
N LEU A 666 33.57 -9.14 -9.13
CA LEU A 666 34.32 -8.00 -9.65
C LEU A 666 35.14 -8.33 -10.91
N GLY A 667 35.60 -9.57 -11.06
CA GLY A 667 36.35 -10.04 -12.23
C GLY A 667 35.48 -10.47 -13.41
N ALA A 668 34.21 -10.80 -13.19
CA ALA A 668 33.31 -11.38 -14.20
C ALA A 668 32.31 -10.38 -14.80
N ILE A 669 31.93 -9.33 -14.06
CA ILE A 669 30.89 -8.38 -14.48
C ILE A 669 31.37 -7.36 -15.53
N THR A 670 30.41 -6.70 -16.18
CA THR A 670 30.68 -5.60 -17.12
C THR A 670 30.86 -4.24 -16.43
N CYS A 671 30.69 -4.20 -15.11
CA CYS A 671 30.83 -3.03 -14.24
C CYS A 671 29.89 -1.89 -14.66
N SER A 672 28.59 -2.17 -14.78
CA SER A 672 27.57 -1.14 -15.03
C SER A 672 27.44 -0.16 -13.86
N ARG A 673 26.78 0.98 -14.10
CA ARG A 673 26.41 1.92 -13.03
C ARG A 673 25.59 1.24 -11.92
N MET A 674 24.76 0.26 -12.30
CA MET A 674 23.89 -0.46 -11.37
C MET A 674 24.70 -1.37 -10.44
N SER A 675 25.73 -2.04 -10.96
CA SER A 675 26.66 -2.80 -10.14
C SER A 675 27.41 -1.92 -9.14
N ILE A 676 27.84 -0.73 -9.54
CA ILE A 676 28.50 0.22 -8.62
C ILE A 676 27.52 0.64 -7.53
N ASP A 677 26.33 1.12 -7.90
CA ASP A 677 25.32 1.55 -6.92
C ASP A 677 24.94 0.40 -5.97
N SER A 678 24.75 -0.81 -6.51
CA SER A 678 24.42 -1.99 -5.71
C SER A 678 25.54 -2.34 -4.72
N LEU A 679 26.79 -2.29 -5.14
CA LEU A 679 27.93 -2.53 -4.26
C LEU A 679 28.04 -1.45 -3.18
N VAL A 680 27.85 -0.17 -3.52
CA VAL A 680 27.90 0.92 -2.55
C VAL A 680 26.80 0.78 -1.50
N ILE A 681 25.57 0.42 -1.90
CA ILE A 681 24.47 0.17 -0.95
C ILE A 681 24.85 -0.95 0.02
N ALA A 682 25.32 -2.09 -0.50
CA ALA A 682 25.72 -3.23 0.33
C ALA A 682 26.93 -2.92 1.24
N VAL A 683 27.92 -2.17 0.75
CA VAL A 683 29.06 -1.70 1.55
C VAL A 683 28.58 -0.76 2.66
N ASN A 684 27.61 0.10 2.40
CA ASN A 684 27.10 1.05 3.40
C ASN A 684 26.41 0.35 4.60
N GLU A 685 26.01 -0.93 4.47
CA GLU A 685 25.50 -1.75 5.57
C GLU A 685 26.60 -2.26 6.51
N LEU A 686 27.87 -2.20 6.11
CA LEU A 686 29.01 -2.61 6.94
C LEU A 686 29.31 -1.57 8.03
N ASP A 687 30.03 -1.98 9.07
CA ASP A 687 30.59 -1.03 10.02
C ASP A 687 31.66 -0.15 9.36
N THR A 688 31.80 1.09 9.84
CA THR A 688 32.69 2.09 9.23
C THR A 688 34.12 1.58 8.99
N PRO A 689 34.77 0.84 9.91
CA PRO A 689 36.09 0.27 9.64
C PRO A 689 36.11 -0.66 8.41
N ALA A 690 35.14 -1.58 8.27
CA ALA A 690 35.09 -2.49 7.13
C ALA A 690 34.72 -1.77 5.83
N GLN A 691 33.91 -0.71 5.88
CA GLN A 691 33.66 0.16 4.73
C GLN A 691 34.96 0.74 4.17
N VAL A 692 35.83 1.22 5.06
CA VAL A 692 37.09 1.88 4.67
C VAL A 692 38.18 0.87 4.29
N GLU A 693 38.31 -0.24 5.01
CA GLU A 693 39.39 -1.20 4.80
C GLU A 693 39.13 -2.15 3.63
N THR A 694 37.90 -2.63 3.48
CA THR A 694 37.54 -3.63 2.48
C THR A 694 36.61 -3.05 1.42
N GLY A 695 35.55 -2.36 1.83
CA GLY A 695 34.55 -1.79 0.93
C GLY A 695 35.14 -0.81 -0.09
N LEU A 696 36.01 0.10 0.36
CA LEU A 696 36.69 1.07 -0.49
C LEU A 696 37.59 0.39 -1.54
N ASN A 697 38.15 -0.79 -1.25
CA ASN A 697 38.97 -1.54 -2.21
C ASN A 697 38.12 -2.15 -3.32
N TRP A 698 36.95 -2.68 -2.96
CA TRP A 698 35.99 -3.18 -3.95
C TRP A 698 35.44 -2.04 -4.81
N ILE A 699 35.12 -0.90 -4.20
CA ILE A 699 34.63 0.30 -4.89
C ILE A 699 35.69 0.85 -5.85
N GLU A 700 36.95 0.96 -5.42
CA GLU A 700 38.07 1.34 -6.30
C GLU A 700 38.14 0.43 -7.52
N ARG A 701 38.14 -0.89 -7.30
CA ARG A 701 38.25 -1.85 -8.39
C ARG A 701 37.09 -1.78 -9.36
N VAL A 702 35.84 -1.75 -8.89
CA VAL A 702 34.70 -1.69 -9.82
C VAL A 702 34.72 -0.39 -10.63
N VAL A 703 35.07 0.75 -10.02
CA VAL A 703 35.14 2.05 -10.71
C VAL A 703 36.27 2.08 -11.73
N GLU A 704 37.44 1.52 -11.42
CA GLU A 704 38.55 1.39 -12.37
C GLU A 704 38.15 0.57 -13.60
N HIS A 705 37.42 -0.54 -13.41
CA HIS A 705 36.99 -1.41 -14.51
C HIS A 705 35.84 -0.80 -15.35
N SER A 706 34.97 0.02 -14.74
CA SER A 706 33.85 0.69 -15.42
C SER A 706 34.29 1.76 -16.44
N GLY A 707 35.48 2.34 -16.27
CA GLY A 707 35.93 3.49 -17.06
C GLY A 707 34.90 4.64 -17.04
N ASN A 708 34.58 5.23 -18.18
CA ASN A 708 33.63 6.37 -18.27
C ASN A 708 32.19 6.04 -17.83
N ARG A 709 31.83 4.76 -17.60
CA ARG A 709 30.49 4.36 -17.16
C ARG A 709 30.23 4.59 -15.66
N CYS A 710 31.27 4.91 -14.89
CA CYS A 710 31.12 5.23 -13.47
C CYS A 710 30.50 6.61 -13.21
N ALA A 711 30.40 7.46 -14.24
CA ALA A 711 29.65 8.71 -14.15
C ALA A 711 28.14 8.43 -14.07
N ALA A 712 27.44 9.21 -13.25
CA ALA A 712 25.98 9.12 -13.03
C ALA A 712 25.48 7.91 -12.20
N THR A 713 26.30 7.45 -11.26
CA THR A 713 25.87 6.63 -10.10
C THR A 713 24.97 7.45 -9.17
N PHE A 714 24.04 6.83 -8.47
CA PHE A 714 23.15 7.52 -7.54
C PHE A 714 23.72 7.62 -6.13
N THR A 715 24.43 6.60 -5.66
CA THR A 715 24.81 6.46 -4.24
C THR A 715 26.28 6.80 -3.96
N LEU A 716 27.18 6.54 -4.93
CA LEU A 716 28.63 6.69 -4.73
C LEU A 716 29.08 8.12 -4.35
N PRO A 717 28.60 9.21 -4.98
CA PRO A 717 29.06 10.56 -4.65
C PRO A 717 28.75 11.01 -3.22
N GLU A 718 27.60 10.57 -2.69
CA GLU A 718 27.19 10.87 -1.32
C GLU A 718 28.04 10.06 -0.34
N TRP A 719 28.15 8.74 -0.57
CA TRP A 719 28.99 7.85 0.24
C TRP A 719 30.46 8.33 0.33
N LEU A 720 31.05 8.79 -0.78
CA LEU A 720 32.42 9.32 -0.79
C LEU A 720 32.57 10.55 0.11
N ARG A 721 31.58 11.45 0.14
CA ARG A 721 31.60 12.61 1.04
C ARG A 721 31.48 12.19 2.49
N GLU A 722 30.54 11.30 2.78
CA GLU A 722 30.27 10.83 4.14
C GLU A 722 31.45 10.10 4.76
N ARG A 723 32.20 9.34 3.95
CA ARG A 723 33.35 8.54 4.42
C ARG A 723 34.67 9.28 4.44
N ARG A 724 34.77 10.46 3.82
CA ARG A 724 36.03 11.25 3.81
C ARG A 724 36.61 11.55 5.21
N PRO A 725 35.80 11.87 6.24
CA PRO A 725 36.29 12.11 7.60
C PRO A 725 36.84 10.85 8.29
N ASP A 726 36.41 9.66 7.84
CA ASP A 726 36.74 8.38 8.47
C ASP A 726 38.09 7.79 7.99
N LEU A 727 38.72 8.41 6.97
CA LEU A 727 40.00 7.99 6.42
C LEU A 727 41.14 8.47 7.33
N THR A 728 41.78 7.53 8.03
CA THR A 728 42.81 7.84 9.04
C THR A 728 44.23 7.63 8.55
N THR A 729 44.42 6.88 7.45
CA THR A 729 45.74 6.60 6.87
C THR A 729 45.93 7.30 5.53
N GLU A 730 47.19 7.57 5.18
CA GLU A 730 47.54 8.11 3.86
C GLU A 730 47.13 7.15 2.74
N ASP A 731 47.21 5.84 2.95
CA ASP A 731 46.83 4.86 1.92
C ASP A 731 45.33 4.87 1.61
N GLN A 732 44.50 4.91 2.66
CA GLN A 732 43.04 5.07 2.53
C GLN A 732 42.69 6.37 1.81
N THR A 733 43.34 7.48 2.18
CA THR A 733 43.12 8.78 1.54
C THR A 733 43.50 8.77 0.07
N ARG A 734 44.65 8.18 -0.28
CA ARG A 734 45.09 8.03 -1.68
C ARG A 734 44.14 7.15 -2.49
N ARG A 735 43.63 6.06 -1.90
CA ARG A 735 42.65 5.19 -2.56
C ARG A 735 41.34 5.92 -2.84
N TRP A 736 40.80 6.59 -1.82
CA TRP A 736 39.61 7.41 -1.98
C TRP A 736 39.79 8.50 -3.05
N GLN A 737 40.95 9.18 -3.07
CA GLN A 737 41.26 10.20 -4.06
C GLN A 737 41.25 9.63 -5.48
N ARG A 738 41.82 8.44 -5.70
CA ARG A 738 41.77 7.78 -7.02
C ARG A 738 40.35 7.55 -7.50
N VAL A 739 39.43 7.15 -6.62
CA VAL A 739 38.01 6.98 -6.98
C VAL A 739 37.38 8.31 -7.37
N VAL A 740 37.63 9.38 -6.59
CA VAL A 740 37.15 10.74 -6.90
C VAL A 740 37.67 11.21 -8.25
N ASP A 741 38.97 11.06 -8.49
CA ASP A 741 39.61 11.49 -9.75
C ASP A 741 39.01 10.74 -10.95
N LEU A 742 38.79 9.43 -10.84
CA LEU A 742 38.16 8.62 -11.89
C LEU A 742 36.73 9.11 -12.20
N LEU A 743 35.94 9.46 -11.17
CA LEU A 743 34.60 10.00 -11.35
C LEU A 743 34.62 11.38 -12.02
N VAL A 744 35.54 12.27 -11.61
CA VAL A 744 35.70 13.60 -12.24
C VAL A 744 36.09 13.46 -13.70
N VAL A 745 37.05 12.56 -14.02
CA VAL A 745 37.47 12.27 -15.39
C VAL A 745 36.32 11.68 -16.22
N ALA A 746 35.49 10.83 -15.63
CA ALA A 746 34.29 10.30 -16.28
C ALA A 746 33.18 11.36 -16.47
N GLY A 747 33.31 12.54 -15.85
CA GLY A 747 32.43 13.70 -16.04
C GLY A 747 31.44 13.95 -14.90
N ASP A 748 31.60 13.31 -13.74
CA ASP A 748 30.72 13.53 -12.59
C ASP A 748 31.08 14.81 -11.83
N ARG A 749 30.34 15.88 -12.10
CA ARG A 749 30.55 17.19 -11.47
C ARG A 749 30.15 17.22 -9.99
N ARG A 750 29.41 16.22 -9.51
CA ARG A 750 28.98 16.15 -8.11
C ARG A 750 30.12 15.76 -7.18
N VAL A 751 31.33 15.48 -7.63
CA VAL A 751 32.49 15.22 -6.75
C VAL A 751 33.68 16.12 -7.12
N ALA A 752 33.48 17.11 -7.99
CA ALA A 752 34.57 17.97 -8.45
C ALA A 752 35.15 18.87 -7.33
N ASP A 753 34.35 19.18 -6.31
CA ASP A 753 34.75 19.88 -5.08
C ASP A 753 35.61 19.03 -4.15
N LEU A 754 35.64 17.70 -4.38
CA LEU A 754 36.39 16.73 -3.59
C LEU A 754 37.74 16.37 -4.23
N ALA A 755 37.97 16.82 -5.47
CA ALA A 755 39.23 16.59 -6.18
C ALA A 755 40.29 17.61 -5.74
N ASP A 756 41.52 17.11 -5.53
CA ASP A 756 42.69 17.94 -5.16
C ASP A 756 43.32 18.66 -6.36
#